data_AF-A0A4W6BQS3-F1
#
_entry.id   AF-A0A4W6BQS3-F1
#
_cell.length_a   1.000
_cell.length_b   1.000
_cell.length_c   1.000
_cell.angle_alpha   90.00
_cell.angle_beta   90.00
_cell.angle_gamma   90.00
#
_symmetry.space_group_name_H-M   'P 1'
#
loop_
_entity.id
_entity.type
_entity.pdbx_description
1 polymer ?
#
loop_
_entity_poly.entity_id
_entity_poly.type
_entity_poly.pdbx_seq_one_letter_code
_entity_poly.pdbx_strand_id
1 'polypeptide(L)'
;MLCWGNAKDGQLGVGVERNPVFEPRNCHVFSGRGLKEIACGGQHSLFLLHDGSVYTCGSNSCGQLGHDKPGTSPELVGALDTQKITMVSSGRAHSMAVNEQGQVFAWGAGEGGQLGLGTAEVLPGILHYGQLFTWGQNTSGQLGLGKGEPSKLFPHPLKSLAGIPLAQITAGGDHSFALSLSGAVFGWGKNRAGQLGLNDKQDRAVPCHIKFLRSQKVVYISCGDEHTAALTKDGGLFTFGDGSWGQLGHGSTNNELLPRRVLELMGTEVSQITCGRHHTLAFVPSSGLVYAFGCNSHGQLGTGILGDARSPFPVKTSLLTGHFHRTGEQESCCLLCRWSIHPSIICAGYPKESNSVPPEDFRVINISKSLSPINYERLNSWRLKLMYSTDSTVTNDIIVQLSSTACWNASFLDQSDDTHFKTNPKIPGIDLNSVRLLFETLSKPAFSGLLEQATKSFESLLIPQLPHSPPDVEAMRIYLILSEYPALQDSKNYIRLTIPLAMAILRLDANPSKVLDNWWCFVDGGVFTRMVDMYKSIVVFMLTGGKTLLVPVFYENYFLATLRLLEKLHKVNLKAHHVEYNRFYIPDITSLVDIQEDYLKWFLSKAEIVSIDFPSVNLCAYPFILNAQAKTTMLQTDAELQMQMAVSGANLHNVFMLLTLEPHLARNPYLVLHVRRDHLVSDTLRELTMYSDVDLKKPLKVIFDGEEAVDAGGVTKEFFLLLLKELMDPVYGMFTHYKESNLLWFSDKCFVEQNWFHLIGIICGLAIYNSTVVDLHFPLALYKKLLDVSPMLEDFKELSPTEARSLQQLLDYEGADVEETFLLNFAITRENYGMTEVKELIPGGESISVDKNNRKEFVEAYLRYVFSDSVSEQYSAFSSGFLKVCGGEILSLFQPSELMAMVVGNNNYNWEEMEKNAVYKGEYTATHPTVRLFWEVFHEFPLEKKKQFLLFLTGSDRIPIHGMESLRIIIQSTTAEEHYLPVAHTCYNLLDMPRYQTKEILRRRLTQAVEQYEGFSLV
;
A
#
# COMPACT_ATOMS: atom_id res chain seq x y z
N MET A 1 -19.36 -51.77 9.59
CA MET A 1 -18.45 -51.39 8.48
C MET A 1 -18.92 -52.08 7.21
N LEU A 2 -18.87 -51.41 6.06
CA LEU A 2 -19.18 -51.97 4.73
C LEU A 2 -17.89 -52.15 3.92
N CYS A 3 -17.74 -53.26 3.22
CA CYS A 3 -16.55 -53.56 2.42
C CYS A 3 -16.95 -54.11 1.05
N TRP A 4 -16.27 -53.66 0.00
CA TRP A 4 -16.43 -54.18 -1.37
C TRP A 4 -15.17 -53.93 -2.22
N GLY A 5 -15.12 -54.47 -3.42
CA GLY A 5 -13.98 -54.39 -4.31
C GLY A 5 -13.07 -55.62 -4.24
N ASN A 6 -11.77 -55.42 -4.48
CA ASN A 6 -10.80 -56.51 -4.56
C ASN A 6 -10.52 -57.15 -3.18
N ALA A 7 -10.68 -58.47 -3.10
CA ALA A 7 -10.41 -59.26 -1.89
C ALA A 7 -9.22 -60.24 -2.03
N LYS A 8 -8.52 -60.23 -3.17
CA LYS A 8 -7.54 -61.26 -3.56
C LYS A 8 -6.45 -61.51 -2.50
N ASP A 9 -5.95 -60.45 -1.88
CA ASP A 9 -4.86 -60.48 -0.91
C ASP A 9 -5.36 -60.39 0.55
N GLY A 10 -6.68 -60.50 0.78
CA GLY A 10 -7.29 -60.38 2.11
C GLY A 10 -7.51 -58.95 2.58
N GLN A 11 -7.25 -57.95 1.73
CA GLN A 11 -7.22 -56.54 2.12
C GLN A 11 -8.56 -55.94 2.57
N LEU A 12 -9.69 -56.62 2.34
CA LEU A 12 -11.00 -56.19 2.85
C LEU A 12 -11.21 -56.56 4.33
N GLY A 13 -10.41 -57.48 4.87
CA GLY A 13 -10.51 -57.92 6.27
C GLY A 13 -11.78 -58.71 6.61
N VAL A 14 -12.48 -59.26 5.61
CA VAL A 14 -13.77 -59.99 5.79
C VAL A 14 -13.57 -61.53 5.86
N GLY A 15 -12.33 -62.02 6.02
CA GLY A 15 -12.02 -63.44 6.14
C GLY A 15 -11.44 -64.07 4.86
N VAL A 16 -11.71 -65.36 4.60
CA VAL A 16 -11.01 -66.17 3.57
C VAL A 16 -11.49 -65.91 2.13
N GLU A 17 -12.45 -65.00 1.92
CA GLU A 17 -12.93 -64.68 0.57
C GLU A 17 -11.85 -64.01 -0.28
N ARG A 18 -11.48 -64.67 -1.38
CA ARG A 18 -10.49 -64.17 -2.35
C ARG A 18 -11.11 -63.60 -3.64
N ASN A 19 -12.42 -63.71 -3.80
CA ASN A 19 -13.13 -63.21 -4.98
C ASN A 19 -13.50 -61.73 -4.81
N PRO A 20 -13.49 -60.94 -5.90
CA PRO A 20 -13.94 -59.55 -5.84
C PRO A 20 -15.41 -59.45 -5.42
N VAL A 21 -15.70 -58.45 -4.57
CA VAL A 21 -17.02 -58.20 -4.00
C VAL A 21 -17.65 -57.02 -4.74
N PHE A 22 -18.68 -57.27 -5.54
CA PHE A 22 -19.30 -56.24 -6.41
C PHE A 22 -20.43 -55.44 -5.74
N GLU A 23 -20.83 -55.83 -4.52
CA GLU A 23 -21.87 -55.17 -3.73
C GLU A 23 -21.36 -54.98 -2.29
N PRO A 24 -21.65 -53.83 -1.63
CA PRO A 24 -21.26 -53.57 -0.25
C PRO A 24 -21.71 -54.69 0.71
N ARG A 25 -20.77 -55.23 1.50
CA ARG A 25 -21.04 -56.26 2.52
C ARG A 25 -20.72 -55.77 3.93
N ASN A 26 -21.54 -56.16 4.89
CA ASN A 26 -21.28 -55.85 6.30
C ASN A 26 -20.09 -56.68 6.83
N CYS A 27 -19.11 -55.98 7.38
CA CYS A 27 -18.00 -56.53 8.14
C CYS A 27 -18.16 -56.15 9.62
N HIS A 28 -18.23 -57.16 10.47
CA HIS A 28 -18.51 -57.04 11.91
C HIS A 28 -17.25 -57.01 12.79
N VAL A 29 -16.04 -57.08 12.21
CA VAL A 29 -14.76 -57.23 12.94
C VAL A 29 -14.54 -56.15 14.02
N PHE A 30 -15.00 -54.92 13.80
CA PHE A 30 -14.85 -53.80 14.73
C PHE A 30 -16.16 -53.34 15.37
N SER A 31 -17.20 -54.18 15.37
CA SER A 31 -18.51 -53.83 15.95
C SER A 31 -18.35 -53.46 17.44
N GLY A 32 -18.83 -52.27 17.82
CA GLY A 32 -18.74 -51.77 19.20
C GLY A 32 -17.37 -51.23 19.63
N ARG A 33 -16.33 -51.28 18.78
CA ARG A 33 -14.97 -50.81 19.13
C ARG A 33 -14.64 -49.39 18.66
N GLY A 34 -15.53 -48.75 17.90
CA GLY A 34 -15.36 -47.37 17.43
C GLY A 34 -14.15 -47.19 16.51
N LEU A 35 -14.32 -47.48 15.23
CA LEU A 35 -13.37 -47.21 14.15
C LEU A 35 -13.27 -45.71 13.78
N LYS A 36 -12.14 -45.09 14.08
CA LYS A 36 -11.92 -43.67 13.81
C LYS A 36 -11.58 -43.39 12.34
N GLU A 37 -10.71 -44.20 11.75
CA GLU A 37 -10.13 -43.91 10.43
C GLU A 37 -9.68 -45.19 9.72
N ILE A 38 -9.72 -45.20 8.39
CA ILE A 38 -9.22 -46.29 7.55
C ILE A 38 -8.20 -45.69 6.58
N ALA A 39 -7.12 -46.40 6.28
CA ALA A 39 -6.24 -46.07 5.17
C ALA A 39 -6.02 -47.32 4.33
N CYS A 40 -6.31 -47.26 3.03
CA CYS A 40 -6.18 -48.41 2.16
C CYS A 40 -4.93 -48.24 1.26
N GLY A 41 -4.03 -49.20 1.27
CA GLY A 41 -2.85 -49.27 0.41
C GLY A 41 -3.09 -50.09 -0.85
N GLY A 42 -2.03 -50.42 -1.59
CA GLY A 42 -2.15 -51.14 -2.87
C GLY A 42 -2.73 -52.56 -2.73
N GLN A 43 -2.33 -53.28 -1.68
CA GLN A 43 -2.76 -54.65 -1.37
C GLN A 43 -2.98 -54.87 0.13
N HIS A 44 -3.14 -53.81 0.92
CA HIS A 44 -3.31 -53.88 2.37
C HIS A 44 -4.21 -52.73 2.85
N SER A 45 -4.72 -52.83 4.06
CA SER A 45 -5.57 -51.82 4.69
C SER A 45 -5.17 -51.64 6.16
N LEU A 46 -5.23 -50.40 6.63
CA LEU A 46 -5.05 -49.99 8.02
C LEU A 46 -6.38 -49.50 8.60
N PHE A 47 -6.60 -49.79 9.87
CA PHE A 47 -7.77 -49.44 10.63
C PHE A 47 -7.31 -48.80 11.94
N LEU A 48 -7.66 -47.54 12.16
CA LEU A 48 -7.39 -46.81 13.39
C LEU A 48 -8.68 -46.73 14.21
N LEU A 49 -8.62 -47.14 15.47
CA LEU A 49 -9.74 -47.05 16.40
C LEU A 49 -9.71 -45.73 17.19
N HIS A 50 -10.83 -45.36 17.83
CA HIS A 50 -10.94 -44.16 18.66
C HIS A 50 -10.05 -44.18 19.90
N ASP A 51 -9.67 -45.38 20.37
CA ASP A 51 -8.70 -45.57 21.45
C ASP A 51 -7.24 -45.30 21.02
N GLY A 52 -6.99 -45.11 19.72
CA GLY A 52 -5.66 -44.85 19.15
C GLY A 52 -4.92 -46.11 18.68
N SER A 53 -5.53 -47.30 18.78
CA SER A 53 -4.93 -48.55 18.32
C SER A 53 -5.04 -48.73 16.80
N VAL A 54 -3.99 -49.31 16.19
CA VAL A 54 -3.89 -49.51 14.73
C VAL A 54 -3.88 -50.99 14.39
N TYR A 55 -4.80 -51.40 13.52
CA TYR A 55 -4.91 -52.75 12.98
C TYR A 55 -4.59 -52.74 11.49
N THR A 56 -4.01 -53.81 10.96
CA THR A 56 -3.70 -53.95 9.53
C THR A 56 -4.10 -55.33 8.99
N CYS A 57 -4.40 -55.42 7.70
CA CYS A 57 -4.60 -56.68 6.99
C CYS A 57 -4.21 -56.56 5.50
N GLY A 58 -4.03 -57.69 4.83
CA GLY A 58 -3.73 -57.81 3.41
C GLY A 58 -2.39 -58.50 3.09
N SER A 59 -1.76 -58.08 2.00
CA SER A 59 -0.42 -58.51 1.63
C SER A 59 0.63 -57.94 2.59
N ASN A 60 1.63 -58.76 2.93
CA ASN A 60 2.79 -58.38 3.75
C ASN A 60 4.13 -58.58 3.02
N SER A 61 4.14 -58.64 1.68
CA SER A 61 5.36 -58.96 0.90
C SER A 61 6.54 -58.00 1.12
N CYS A 62 6.29 -56.80 1.64
CA CYS A 62 7.27 -55.78 1.94
C CYS A 62 7.29 -55.39 3.43
N GLY A 63 6.63 -56.15 4.30
CA GLY A 63 6.49 -55.80 5.72
C GLY A 63 5.46 -54.70 6.01
N GLN A 64 4.61 -54.33 5.05
CA GLN A 64 3.68 -53.20 5.15
C GLN A 64 2.58 -53.37 6.22
N LEU A 65 2.35 -54.58 6.74
CA LEU A 65 1.39 -54.80 7.83
C LEU A 65 1.96 -54.40 9.20
N GLY A 66 3.29 -54.39 9.35
CA GLY A 66 3.93 -54.10 10.64
C GLY A 66 3.86 -55.25 11.66
N HIS A 67 3.47 -56.44 11.23
CA HIS A 67 3.46 -57.68 12.01
C HIS A 67 3.64 -58.91 11.09
N ASP A 68 3.97 -60.06 11.67
CA ASP A 68 4.25 -61.30 10.90
C ASP A 68 3.02 -62.20 10.66
N LYS A 69 1.84 -61.83 11.17
CA LYS A 69 0.60 -62.61 11.06
C LYS A 69 0.00 -62.62 9.64
N PRO A 70 -0.75 -63.67 9.25
CA PRO A 70 -1.40 -63.77 7.95
C PRO A 70 -2.49 -62.69 7.77
N GLY A 71 -2.51 -62.01 6.63
CA GLY A 71 -3.32 -60.81 6.43
C GLY A 71 -4.74 -61.01 5.91
N THR A 72 -5.43 -62.11 6.22
CA THR A 72 -6.86 -62.26 5.86
C THR A 72 -7.81 -61.61 6.87
N SER A 73 -7.34 -61.35 8.09
CA SER A 73 -8.09 -60.69 9.16
C SER A 73 -7.30 -59.48 9.70
N PRO A 74 -7.99 -58.40 10.12
CA PRO A 74 -7.34 -57.27 10.78
C PRO A 74 -6.63 -57.68 12.08
N GLU A 75 -5.35 -57.34 12.18
CA GLU A 75 -4.47 -57.71 13.29
C GLU A 75 -3.78 -56.47 13.88
N LEU A 76 -3.56 -56.45 15.19
CA LEU A 76 -3.00 -55.29 15.90
C LEU A 76 -1.51 -55.10 15.56
N VAL A 77 -1.10 -53.87 15.28
CA VAL A 77 0.31 -53.48 15.15
C VAL A 77 0.90 -53.27 16.54
N GLY A 78 1.39 -54.35 17.17
CA GLY A 78 1.88 -54.33 18.55
C GLY A 78 3.01 -53.33 18.83
N ALA A 79 3.80 -52.95 17.80
CA ALA A 79 4.85 -51.95 17.93
C ALA A 79 4.33 -50.53 18.25
N LEU A 80 3.05 -50.24 17.96
CA LEU A 80 2.41 -48.95 18.20
C LEU A 80 1.52 -48.94 19.46
N ASP A 81 1.42 -50.04 20.19
CA ASP A 81 0.45 -50.21 21.30
C ASP A 81 0.69 -49.24 22.47
N THR A 82 1.94 -48.79 22.66
CA THR A 82 2.30 -47.79 23.68
C THR A 82 2.09 -46.35 23.22
N GLN A 83 1.73 -46.14 21.96
CA GLN A 83 1.57 -44.82 21.34
C GLN A 83 0.10 -44.56 21.04
N LYS A 84 -0.39 -43.36 21.38
CA LYS A 84 -1.74 -42.95 21.02
C LYS A 84 -1.76 -42.36 19.62
N ILE A 85 -2.14 -43.17 18.63
CA ILE A 85 -2.16 -42.77 17.23
C ILE A 85 -3.37 -41.90 16.92
N THR A 86 -3.14 -40.81 16.18
CA THR A 86 -4.17 -39.85 15.79
C THR A 86 -4.59 -39.98 14.34
N MET A 87 -3.68 -40.36 13.44
CA MET A 87 -3.90 -40.45 11.99
C MET A 87 -3.09 -41.61 11.39
N VAL A 88 -3.62 -42.20 10.31
CA VAL A 88 -2.95 -43.27 9.54
C VAL A 88 -3.01 -42.96 8.05
N SER A 89 -1.98 -43.38 7.31
CA SER A 89 -1.95 -43.28 5.85
C SER A 89 -1.21 -44.47 5.26
N SER A 90 -1.49 -44.77 4.00
CA SER A 90 -0.89 -45.90 3.28
C SER A 90 -0.54 -45.52 1.87
N GLY A 91 0.66 -45.91 1.46
CA GLY A 91 1.06 -45.91 0.06
C GLY A 91 0.83 -47.26 -0.62
N ARG A 92 1.49 -47.47 -1.76
CA ARG A 92 1.36 -48.71 -2.54
C ARG A 92 1.75 -49.97 -1.75
N ALA A 93 2.87 -49.91 -1.03
CA ALA A 93 3.45 -51.02 -0.27
C ALA A 93 4.15 -50.55 1.02
N HIS A 94 3.71 -49.43 1.58
CA HIS A 94 4.21 -48.88 2.84
C HIS A 94 3.07 -48.21 3.60
N SER A 95 3.29 -48.02 4.89
CA SER A 95 2.30 -47.57 5.88
C SER A 95 2.91 -46.47 6.74
N MET A 96 2.07 -45.54 7.18
CA MET A 96 2.46 -44.42 8.04
C MET A 96 1.42 -44.18 9.13
N ALA A 97 1.88 -43.74 10.30
CA ALA A 97 1.04 -43.35 11.43
C ALA A 97 1.63 -42.14 12.15
N VAL A 98 0.78 -41.32 12.76
CA VAL A 98 1.19 -40.13 13.53
C VAL A 98 0.57 -40.17 14.93
N ASN A 99 1.36 -39.97 15.98
CA ASN A 99 0.87 -39.91 17.36
C ASN A 99 0.40 -38.51 17.78
N GLU A 100 -0.12 -38.37 19.01
CA GLU A 100 -0.58 -37.08 19.56
C GLU A 100 0.54 -36.05 19.72
N GLN A 101 1.79 -36.48 19.79
CA GLN A 101 2.98 -35.63 19.86
C GLN A 101 3.47 -35.17 18.48
N GLY A 102 2.82 -35.62 17.40
CA GLY A 102 3.20 -35.28 16.02
C GLY A 102 4.40 -36.07 15.49
N GLN A 103 4.83 -37.13 16.18
CA GLN A 103 5.88 -38.03 15.71
C GLN A 103 5.33 -38.95 14.62
N VAL A 104 6.10 -39.10 13.54
CA VAL A 104 5.71 -39.89 12.37
C VAL A 104 6.41 -41.25 12.41
N PHE A 105 5.63 -42.31 12.30
CA PHE A 105 6.08 -43.70 12.16
C PHE A 105 5.83 -44.16 10.73
N ALA A 106 6.82 -44.78 10.08
CA ALA A 106 6.71 -45.29 8.72
C ALA A 106 7.35 -46.68 8.60
N TRP A 107 6.69 -47.62 7.90
CA TRP A 107 7.17 -48.99 7.70
C TRP A 107 6.71 -49.58 6.36
N GLY A 108 7.36 -50.66 5.91
CA GLY A 108 7.09 -51.33 4.63
C GLY A 108 8.21 -51.11 3.62
N ALA A 109 7.87 -51.02 2.32
CA ALA A 109 8.84 -50.78 1.26
C ALA A 109 9.53 -49.42 1.38
N GLY A 110 10.88 -49.37 1.31
CA GLY A 110 11.68 -48.14 1.50
C GLY A 110 12.71 -47.80 0.42
N GLU A 111 12.86 -48.62 -0.63
CA GLU A 111 13.92 -48.49 -1.65
C GLU A 111 13.92 -47.14 -2.43
N GLY A 112 12.80 -46.41 -2.44
CA GLY A 112 12.65 -45.10 -3.10
C GLY A 112 12.72 -43.91 -2.15
N GLY A 113 13.12 -44.11 -0.88
CA GLY A 113 13.16 -43.06 0.15
C GLY A 113 11.81 -42.67 0.73
N GLN A 114 10.73 -43.36 0.37
CA GLN A 114 9.35 -43.04 0.79
C GLN A 114 9.12 -43.13 2.30
N LEU A 115 9.93 -43.89 3.03
CA LEU A 115 9.85 -43.99 4.48
C LEU A 115 10.45 -42.76 5.19
N GLY A 116 11.29 -41.98 4.50
CA GLY A 116 11.93 -40.78 5.06
C GLY A 116 12.97 -41.04 6.16
N LEU A 117 13.31 -42.31 6.46
CA LEU A 117 14.15 -42.70 7.61
C LEU A 117 15.63 -42.29 7.40
N GLY A 118 16.18 -41.50 8.34
CA GLY A 118 17.60 -41.10 8.41
C GLY A 118 18.29 -41.56 9.70
N THR A 119 19.42 -40.94 10.08
CA THR A 119 20.17 -41.23 11.33
C THR A 119 19.51 -40.68 12.61
N ALA A 120 18.39 -39.98 12.50
CA ALA A 120 17.63 -39.47 13.63
C ALA A 120 16.41 -40.36 13.88
N GLU A 121 16.17 -40.72 15.15
CA GLU A 121 15.11 -41.65 15.58
C GLU A 121 13.68 -41.08 15.39
N VAL A 122 13.51 -39.79 15.09
CA VAL A 122 12.21 -39.11 15.00
C VAL A 122 12.13 -38.19 13.78
N LEU A 123 11.09 -38.38 12.94
CA LEU A 123 10.81 -37.53 11.77
C LEU A 123 9.88 -36.35 12.14
N PRO A 124 10.14 -35.14 11.62
CA PRO A 124 9.19 -34.04 11.73
C PRO A 124 7.91 -34.35 10.94
N GLY A 125 6.75 -33.85 11.42
CA GLY A 125 5.50 -33.92 10.68
C GLY A 125 5.55 -33.21 9.32
N ILE A 126 4.74 -33.66 8.36
CA ILE A 126 4.69 -33.13 6.97
C ILE A 126 4.41 -31.61 6.96
N LEU A 127 3.58 -31.13 7.88
CA LEU A 127 3.35 -29.72 8.17
C LEU A 127 3.78 -29.46 9.61
N HIS A 128 4.95 -28.89 9.81
CA HIS A 128 5.45 -28.53 11.14
C HIS A 128 5.60 -27.01 11.22
N TYR A 129 4.83 -26.37 12.10
CA TYR A 129 4.78 -24.91 12.26
C TYR A 129 4.53 -24.15 10.95
N GLY A 130 3.67 -24.69 10.07
CA GLY A 130 3.35 -24.08 8.77
C GLY A 130 4.43 -24.20 7.71
N GLN A 131 5.52 -24.94 7.97
CA GLN A 131 6.49 -25.35 6.97
C GLN A 131 6.14 -26.73 6.42
N LEU A 132 6.10 -26.85 5.09
CA LEU A 132 5.83 -28.10 4.38
C LEU A 132 7.13 -28.85 4.09
N PHE A 133 7.18 -30.13 4.45
CA PHE A 133 8.29 -31.04 4.16
C PHE A 133 7.92 -32.07 3.10
N THR A 134 8.87 -32.42 2.24
CA THR A 134 8.70 -33.39 1.14
C THR A 134 9.90 -34.33 1.05
N TRP A 135 9.67 -35.59 0.70
CA TRP A 135 10.69 -36.63 0.52
C TRP A 135 10.15 -37.80 -0.33
N GLY A 136 11.04 -38.67 -0.77
CA GLY A 136 10.77 -39.83 -1.62
C GLY A 136 11.20 -39.61 -3.07
N GLN A 137 10.45 -40.24 -3.98
CA GLN A 137 10.71 -40.25 -5.42
C GLN A 137 10.46 -38.87 -6.07
N ASN A 138 11.36 -38.41 -6.94
CA ASN A 138 11.19 -37.13 -7.68
C ASN A 138 11.33 -37.24 -9.21
N THR A 139 11.13 -38.42 -9.80
CA THR A 139 11.33 -38.62 -11.26
C THR A 139 10.42 -37.79 -12.15
N SER A 140 9.26 -37.39 -11.64
CA SER A 140 8.28 -36.55 -12.34
C SER A 140 8.21 -35.14 -11.76
N GLY A 141 9.09 -34.81 -10.80
CA GLY A 141 9.05 -33.54 -10.09
C GLY A 141 7.99 -33.47 -8.97
N GLN A 142 7.44 -34.60 -8.52
CA GLN A 142 6.33 -34.67 -7.54
C GLN A 142 6.69 -34.18 -6.13
N LEU A 143 7.97 -33.95 -5.84
CA LEU A 143 8.40 -33.29 -4.60
C LEU A 143 8.31 -31.75 -4.70
N GLY A 144 8.25 -31.18 -5.91
CA GLY A 144 8.08 -29.74 -6.10
C GLY A 144 9.35 -28.91 -5.87
N LEU A 145 10.52 -29.55 -5.75
CA LEU A 145 11.79 -28.94 -5.37
C LEU A 145 12.49 -28.18 -6.52
N GLY A 146 12.03 -28.34 -7.77
CA GLY A 146 12.68 -27.77 -8.94
C GLY A 146 13.07 -28.81 -9.98
N LYS A 147 13.31 -28.33 -11.21
CA LYS A 147 13.68 -29.20 -12.34
C LYS A 147 15.11 -29.73 -12.16
N GLY A 148 15.27 -31.05 -12.24
CA GLY A 148 16.58 -31.71 -12.12
C GLY A 148 16.99 -32.07 -10.69
N GLU A 149 16.18 -31.74 -9.68
CA GLU A 149 16.42 -32.18 -8.31
C GLU A 149 16.24 -33.69 -8.17
N PRO A 150 17.18 -34.42 -7.53
CA PRO A 150 17.06 -35.85 -7.31
C PRO A 150 16.00 -36.18 -6.25
N SER A 151 15.58 -37.45 -6.22
CA SER A 151 14.80 -38.03 -5.11
C SER A 151 15.50 -37.75 -3.78
N LYS A 152 14.72 -37.44 -2.73
CA LYS A 152 15.24 -37.14 -1.39
C LYS A 152 14.91 -38.30 -0.47
N LEU A 153 15.90 -38.82 0.25
CA LEU A 153 15.69 -39.95 1.18
C LEU A 153 15.16 -39.50 2.55
N PHE A 154 15.21 -38.20 2.84
CA PHE A 154 14.87 -37.59 4.12
C PHE A 154 14.02 -36.32 3.91
N PRO A 155 13.22 -35.92 4.92
CA PRO A 155 12.38 -34.73 4.85
C PRO A 155 13.15 -33.47 4.44
N HIS A 156 12.68 -32.79 3.40
CA HIS A 156 13.27 -31.56 2.90
C HIS A 156 12.22 -30.44 2.85
N PRO A 157 12.52 -29.22 3.31
CA PRO A 157 11.54 -28.14 3.34
C PRO A 157 11.22 -27.60 1.94
N LEU A 158 9.93 -27.52 1.60
CA LEU A 158 9.44 -26.98 0.33
C LEU A 158 9.23 -25.45 0.44
N LYS A 159 10.28 -24.68 0.13
CA LYS A 159 10.29 -23.21 0.26
C LYS A 159 9.34 -22.49 -0.72
N SER A 160 8.96 -23.12 -1.83
CA SER A 160 8.12 -22.54 -2.87
C SER A 160 6.67 -22.31 -2.46
N LEU A 161 6.22 -22.81 -1.30
CA LEU A 161 4.90 -22.54 -0.73
C LEU A 161 4.99 -21.84 0.64
N ALA A 162 6.17 -21.32 1.00
CA ALA A 162 6.38 -20.68 2.30
C ALA A 162 5.46 -19.46 2.49
N GLY A 163 4.84 -19.37 3.66
CA GLY A 163 3.93 -18.28 4.05
C GLY A 163 2.49 -18.42 3.57
N ILE A 164 2.17 -19.42 2.73
CA ILE A 164 0.78 -19.71 2.39
C ILE A 164 0.14 -20.49 3.55
N PRO A 165 -1.05 -20.09 4.04
CA PRO A 165 -1.75 -20.82 5.07
C PRO A 165 -2.40 -22.09 4.48
N LEU A 166 -1.69 -23.22 4.55
CA LEU A 166 -2.12 -24.49 3.94
C LEU A 166 -3.16 -25.24 4.79
N ALA A 167 -4.27 -25.61 4.16
CA ALA A 167 -5.37 -26.39 4.72
C ALA A 167 -5.14 -27.90 4.60
N GLN A 168 -4.69 -28.35 3.43
CA GLN A 168 -4.56 -29.76 3.07
C GLN A 168 -3.40 -29.97 2.10
N ILE A 169 -2.72 -31.11 2.24
CA ILE A 169 -1.77 -31.65 1.26
C ILE A 169 -2.29 -33.02 0.84
N THR A 170 -2.22 -33.32 -0.45
CA THR A 170 -2.61 -34.63 -0.98
C THR A 170 -1.68 -35.04 -2.11
N ALA A 171 -1.40 -36.33 -2.22
CA ALA A 171 -0.57 -36.92 -3.26
C ALA A 171 -1.39 -37.94 -4.05
N GLY A 172 -1.25 -37.92 -5.37
CA GLY A 172 -1.76 -38.94 -6.28
C GLY A 172 -0.68 -39.96 -6.63
N GLY A 173 -0.77 -40.56 -7.82
CA GLY A 173 0.22 -41.53 -8.30
C GLY A 173 1.62 -40.94 -8.43
N ASP A 174 1.77 -39.92 -9.29
CA ASP A 174 3.05 -39.25 -9.57
C ASP A 174 2.92 -37.71 -9.50
N HIS A 175 1.95 -37.21 -8.75
CA HIS A 175 1.65 -35.78 -8.62
C HIS A 175 1.18 -35.43 -7.21
N SER A 176 1.28 -34.15 -6.87
CA SER A 176 1.01 -33.64 -5.53
C SER A 176 0.23 -32.34 -5.62
N PHE A 177 -0.60 -32.09 -4.61
CA PHE A 177 -1.40 -30.90 -4.48
C PHE A 177 -1.31 -30.31 -3.07
N ALA A 178 -1.40 -28.99 -3.02
CA ALA A 178 -1.60 -28.22 -1.81
C ALA A 178 -2.82 -27.31 -1.95
N LEU A 179 -3.64 -27.28 -0.91
CA LEU A 179 -4.82 -26.42 -0.79
C LEU A 179 -4.56 -25.38 0.31
N SER A 180 -4.78 -24.10 0.02
CA SER A 180 -4.75 -23.03 1.03
C SER A 180 -6.10 -22.93 1.77
N LEU A 181 -6.08 -22.34 2.97
CA LEU A 181 -7.29 -22.00 3.73
C LEU A 181 -8.22 -21.04 2.97
N SER A 182 -7.71 -20.27 2.01
CA SER A 182 -8.49 -19.36 1.16
C SER A 182 -8.85 -19.97 -0.20
N GLY A 183 -8.70 -21.28 -0.38
CA GLY A 183 -9.10 -22.01 -1.58
C GLY A 183 -8.16 -21.87 -2.78
N ALA A 184 -6.93 -21.39 -2.60
CA ALA A 184 -5.89 -21.55 -3.62
C ALA A 184 -5.55 -23.02 -3.77
N VAL A 185 -5.40 -23.47 -5.02
CA VAL A 185 -4.95 -24.83 -5.31
C VAL A 185 -3.66 -24.79 -6.09
N PHE A 186 -2.64 -25.47 -5.57
CA PHE A 186 -1.35 -25.64 -6.22
C PHE A 186 -1.14 -27.11 -6.57
N GLY A 187 -0.82 -27.40 -7.83
CA GLY A 187 -0.52 -28.77 -8.31
C GLY A 187 0.87 -28.86 -8.93
N TRP A 188 1.56 -29.98 -8.74
CA TRP A 188 2.86 -30.28 -9.35
C TRP A 188 3.11 -31.79 -9.50
N GLY A 189 4.12 -32.16 -10.27
CA GLY A 189 4.46 -33.52 -10.65
C GLY A 189 4.04 -33.85 -12.09
N LYS A 190 3.66 -35.11 -12.31
CA LYS A 190 3.24 -35.64 -13.61
C LYS A 190 1.94 -34.99 -14.09
N ASN A 191 1.87 -34.67 -15.38
CA ASN A 191 0.70 -34.03 -16.00
C ASN A 191 0.32 -34.61 -17.38
N ARG A 192 0.82 -35.79 -17.76
CA ARG A 192 0.62 -36.33 -19.13
C ARG A 192 -0.86 -36.51 -19.52
N ALA A 193 -1.74 -36.72 -18.54
CA ALA A 193 -3.18 -36.86 -18.75
C ALA A 193 -3.97 -35.57 -18.46
N GLY A 194 -3.31 -34.50 -18.02
CA GLY A 194 -3.97 -33.27 -17.56
C GLY A 194 -4.34 -33.27 -16.07
N GLN A 195 -3.82 -34.20 -15.27
CA GLN A 195 -4.17 -34.36 -13.85
C GLN A 195 -3.84 -33.16 -12.96
N LEU A 196 -3.04 -32.21 -13.44
CA LEU A 196 -2.78 -30.95 -12.75
C LEU A 196 -3.81 -29.85 -13.08
N GLY A 197 -4.65 -30.02 -14.09
CA GLY A 197 -5.71 -29.05 -14.42
C GLY A 197 -5.18 -27.71 -14.98
N LEU A 198 -3.99 -27.72 -15.60
CA LEU A 198 -3.29 -26.51 -16.08
C LEU A 198 -3.54 -26.19 -17.57
N ASN A 199 -4.48 -26.87 -18.21
CA ASN A 199 -4.77 -26.77 -19.65
C ASN A 199 -3.61 -27.19 -20.58
N ASP A 200 -2.75 -28.09 -20.13
CA ASP A 200 -1.69 -28.68 -20.92
C ASP A 200 -1.32 -30.07 -20.38
N LYS A 201 -0.31 -30.70 -20.99
CA LYS A 201 0.19 -32.04 -20.63
C LYS A 201 1.64 -32.06 -20.12
N GLN A 202 2.18 -30.91 -19.72
CA GLN A 202 3.59 -30.80 -19.31
C GLN A 202 3.75 -31.06 -17.81
N ASP A 203 4.70 -31.92 -17.44
CA ASP A 203 5.03 -32.16 -16.03
C ASP A 203 5.56 -30.88 -15.38
N ARG A 204 5.24 -30.66 -14.09
CA ARG A 204 5.65 -29.49 -13.32
C ARG A 204 6.54 -29.89 -12.16
N ALA A 205 7.79 -29.45 -12.16
CA ALA A 205 8.72 -29.76 -11.07
C ALA A 205 8.63 -28.79 -9.88
N VAL A 206 7.72 -27.81 -9.94
CA VAL A 206 7.44 -26.83 -8.87
C VAL A 206 5.92 -26.63 -8.73
N PRO A 207 5.42 -26.31 -7.52
CA PRO A 207 4.01 -25.98 -7.30
C PRO A 207 3.51 -24.91 -8.26
N CYS A 208 2.44 -25.21 -9.00
CA CYS A 208 1.82 -24.30 -9.97
C CYS A 208 0.37 -24.00 -9.56
N HIS A 209 0.01 -22.72 -9.52
CA HIS A 209 -1.34 -22.29 -9.14
C HIS A 209 -2.37 -22.58 -10.24
N ILE A 210 -3.49 -23.21 -9.85
CA ILE A 210 -4.57 -23.62 -10.74
C ILE A 210 -5.64 -22.52 -10.76
N LYS A 211 -5.43 -21.53 -11.61
CA LYS A 211 -6.24 -20.30 -11.67
C LYS A 211 -7.75 -20.54 -11.81
N PHE A 212 -8.15 -21.61 -12.49
CA PHE A 212 -9.57 -21.95 -12.70
C PHE A 212 -10.33 -22.19 -11.40
N LEU A 213 -9.67 -22.75 -10.38
CA LEU A 213 -10.30 -23.10 -9.10
C LEU A 213 -10.32 -21.93 -8.10
N ARG A 214 -9.59 -20.84 -8.35
CA ARG A 214 -9.40 -19.74 -7.40
C ARG A 214 -10.71 -19.11 -6.94
N SER A 215 -11.69 -18.98 -7.84
CA SER A 215 -12.99 -18.37 -7.55
C SER A 215 -14.06 -19.38 -7.10
N GLN A 216 -13.70 -20.67 -6.97
CA GLN A 216 -14.67 -21.74 -6.73
C GLN A 216 -14.83 -22.10 -5.24
N LYS A 217 -14.11 -21.43 -4.33
CA LYS A 217 -14.11 -21.75 -2.89
C LYS A 217 -13.83 -23.23 -2.62
N VAL A 218 -12.74 -23.75 -3.20
CA VAL A 218 -12.31 -25.14 -2.97
C VAL A 218 -11.93 -25.33 -1.51
N VAL A 219 -12.41 -26.42 -0.90
CA VAL A 219 -12.22 -26.75 0.53
C VAL A 219 -11.63 -28.13 0.74
N TYR A 220 -11.66 -29.00 -0.28
CA TYR A 220 -11.05 -30.33 -0.21
C TYR A 220 -10.59 -30.81 -1.58
N ILE A 221 -9.48 -31.54 -1.61
CA ILE A 221 -8.94 -32.17 -2.84
C ILE A 221 -8.68 -33.65 -2.59
N SER A 222 -8.98 -34.47 -3.59
CA SER A 222 -8.60 -35.88 -3.62
C SER A 222 -7.91 -36.25 -4.92
N CYS A 223 -6.80 -36.97 -4.84
CA CYS A 223 -6.00 -37.38 -5.98
C CYS A 223 -6.09 -38.88 -6.20
N GLY A 224 -6.30 -39.30 -7.45
CA GLY A 224 -6.18 -40.68 -7.91
C GLY A 224 -4.80 -40.95 -8.53
N ASP A 225 -4.71 -41.98 -9.37
CA ASP A 225 -3.44 -42.33 -10.04
C ASP A 225 -3.05 -41.26 -11.08
N GLU A 226 -3.98 -40.94 -11.97
CA GLU A 226 -3.79 -39.96 -13.05
C GLU A 226 -4.98 -38.98 -13.19
N HIS A 227 -5.76 -38.79 -12.13
CA HIS A 227 -6.85 -37.82 -12.08
C HIS A 227 -6.96 -37.15 -10.71
N THR A 228 -7.66 -36.03 -10.67
CA THR A 228 -7.87 -35.21 -9.46
C THR A 228 -9.32 -34.77 -9.36
N ALA A 229 -9.84 -34.74 -8.14
CA ALA A 229 -11.15 -34.19 -7.82
C ALA A 229 -11.02 -33.06 -6.78
N ALA A 230 -11.80 -32.00 -6.95
CA ALA A 230 -11.87 -30.87 -6.04
C ALA A 230 -13.32 -30.64 -5.61
N LEU A 231 -13.51 -30.43 -4.31
CA LEU A 231 -14.80 -30.16 -3.67
C LEU A 231 -14.84 -28.70 -3.23
N THR A 232 -15.93 -28.02 -3.55
CA THR A 232 -16.18 -26.63 -3.16
C THR A 232 -17.04 -26.55 -1.90
N LYS A 233 -16.99 -25.39 -1.21
CA LYS A 233 -17.73 -25.15 0.03
C LYS A 233 -19.25 -25.30 -0.13
N ASP A 234 -19.79 -25.01 -1.31
CA ASP A 234 -21.21 -25.19 -1.67
C ASP A 234 -21.55 -26.63 -2.12
N GLY A 235 -20.60 -27.56 -2.06
CA GLY A 235 -20.81 -28.97 -2.42
C GLY A 235 -20.73 -29.27 -3.92
N GLY A 236 -20.14 -28.38 -4.71
CA GLY A 236 -19.81 -28.62 -6.12
C GLY A 236 -18.60 -29.55 -6.27
N LEU A 237 -18.70 -30.50 -7.20
CA LEU A 237 -17.62 -31.44 -7.54
C LEU A 237 -17.01 -31.10 -8.90
N PHE A 238 -15.70 -30.90 -8.91
CA PHE A 238 -14.89 -30.74 -10.11
C PHE A 238 -13.92 -31.90 -10.27
N THR A 239 -13.76 -32.41 -11.48
CA THR A 239 -12.85 -33.53 -11.81
C THR A 239 -12.03 -33.18 -13.05
N PHE A 240 -10.79 -33.68 -13.12
CA PHE A 240 -9.87 -33.46 -14.24
C PHE A 240 -8.74 -34.51 -14.27
N GLY A 241 -8.08 -34.66 -15.43
CA GLY A 241 -7.04 -35.65 -15.68
C GLY A 241 -7.48 -36.78 -16.61
N ASP A 242 -7.02 -38.00 -16.34
CA ASP A 242 -7.36 -39.19 -17.10
C ASP A 242 -8.84 -39.55 -16.97
N GLY A 243 -9.50 -39.77 -18.10
CA GLY A 243 -10.90 -40.18 -18.18
C GLY A 243 -11.08 -41.59 -18.75
N SER A 244 -10.00 -42.33 -19.02
CA SER A 244 -10.04 -43.60 -19.78
C SER A 244 -11.04 -44.63 -19.26
N TRP A 245 -11.35 -44.63 -17.95
CA TRP A 245 -12.28 -45.54 -17.29
C TRP A 245 -13.59 -44.88 -16.87
N GLY A 246 -13.82 -43.61 -17.22
CA GLY A 246 -14.98 -42.83 -16.78
C GLY A 246 -14.84 -42.23 -15.37
N GLN A 247 -13.64 -42.24 -14.78
CA GLN A 247 -13.38 -41.80 -13.40
C GLN A 247 -13.61 -40.30 -13.15
N LEU A 248 -13.85 -39.52 -14.21
CA LEU A 248 -14.19 -38.10 -14.13
C LEU A 248 -15.70 -37.86 -14.02
N GLY A 249 -16.54 -38.81 -14.41
CA GLY A 249 -17.99 -38.73 -14.22
C GLY A 249 -18.72 -37.80 -15.19
N HIS A 250 -18.16 -37.52 -16.37
CA HIS A 250 -18.76 -36.61 -17.37
C HIS A 250 -19.51 -37.31 -18.51
N GLY A 251 -19.90 -38.57 -18.33
CA GLY A 251 -20.56 -39.38 -19.36
C GLY A 251 -19.66 -39.73 -20.54
N SER A 252 -18.33 -39.53 -20.42
CA SER A 252 -17.35 -39.79 -21.48
C SER A 252 -16.10 -40.47 -20.94
N THR A 253 -15.25 -40.98 -21.83
CA THR A 253 -13.92 -41.53 -21.50
C THR A 253 -12.78 -40.60 -21.92
N ASN A 254 -13.08 -39.33 -22.15
CA ASN A 254 -12.09 -38.35 -22.58
C ASN A 254 -11.35 -37.76 -21.38
N ASN A 255 -10.09 -37.39 -21.59
CA ASN A 255 -9.31 -36.68 -20.60
C ASN A 255 -9.73 -35.22 -20.54
N GLU A 256 -9.73 -34.65 -19.34
CA GLU A 256 -10.05 -33.25 -19.10
C GLU A 256 -8.79 -32.53 -18.62
N LEU A 257 -8.27 -31.60 -19.43
CA LEU A 257 -7.05 -30.84 -19.11
C LEU A 257 -7.30 -29.68 -18.14
N LEU A 258 -8.56 -29.33 -17.94
CA LEU A 258 -9.02 -28.27 -17.05
C LEU A 258 -10.05 -28.86 -16.08
N PRO A 259 -10.15 -28.34 -14.84
CA PRO A 259 -11.19 -28.74 -13.91
C PRO A 259 -12.58 -28.54 -14.52
N ARG A 260 -13.35 -29.63 -14.61
CA ARG A 260 -14.71 -29.61 -15.15
C ARG A 260 -15.69 -30.03 -14.06
N ARG A 261 -16.79 -29.29 -13.93
CA ARG A 261 -17.85 -29.61 -12.97
C ARG A 261 -18.60 -30.87 -13.41
N VAL A 262 -18.87 -31.77 -12.48
CA VAL A 262 -19.70 -32.96 -12.71
C VAL A 262 -21.17 -32.54 -12.72
N LEU A 263 -21.78 -32.48 -13.91
CA LEU A 263 -23.12 -31.91 -14.09
C LEU A 263 -24.23 -32.80 -13.52
N GLU A 264 -24.03 -34.11 -13.53
CA GLU A 264 -25.00 -35.08 -13.01
C GLU A 264 -25.22 -34.97 -11.49
N LEU A 265 -24.29 -34.34 -10.77
CA LEU A 265 -24.44 -34.03 -9.33
C LEU A 265 -24.84 -32.57 -9.09
N MET A 266 -25.12 -31.80 -10.13
CA MET A 266 -25.52 -30.40 -9.99
C MET A 266 -26.89 -30.29 -9.30
N GLY A 267 -27.00 -29.37 -8.33
CA GLY A 267 -28.20 -29.24 -7.49
C GLY A 267 -28.21 -30.17 -6.28
N THR A 268 -27.24 -31.08 -6.17
CA THR A 268 -26.95 -31.80 -4.92
C THR A 268 -25.77 -31.16 -4.20
N GLU A 269 -25.75 -31.28 -2.88
CA GLU A 269 -24.62 -30.85 -2.06
C GLU A 269 -23.74 -32.05 -1.73
N VAL A 270 -22.61 -32.19 -2.42
CA VAL A 270 -21.62 -33.20 -2.07
C VAL A 270 -20.89 -32.76 -0.80
N SER A 271 -20.75 -33.62 0.21
CA SER A 271 -20.01 -33.28 1.44
C SER A 271 -18.70 -34.04 1.61
N GLN A 272 -18.54 -35.17 0.92
CA GLN A 272 -17.30 -35.94 0.93
C GLN A 272 -16.98 -36.43 -0.48
N ILE A 273 -15.71 -36.39 -0.83
CA ILE A 273 -15.21 -36.88 -2.12
C ILE A 273 -13.98 -37.73 -1.90
N THR A 274 -13.73 -38.58 -2.88
CA THR A 274 -12.48 -39.29 -2.96
C THR A 274 -12.14 -39.77 -4.36
N CYS A 275 -10.86 -39.96 -4.59
CA CYS A 275 -10.33 -40.65 -5.75
C CYS A 275 -9.63 -41.93 -5.27
N GLY A 276 -10.09 -43.07 -5.79
CA GLY A 276 -9.27 -44.27 -5.83
C GLY A 276 -8.36 -44.26 -7.06
N ARG A 277 -7.74 -45.40 -7.39
CA ARG A 277 -6.80 -45.48 -8.53
C ARG A 277 -7.38 -44.98 -9.86
N HIS A 278 -8.54 -45.52 -10.22
CA HIS A 278 -9.22 -45.30 -11.50
C HIS A 278 -10.73 -45.13 -11.28
N HIS A 279 -11.14 -44.65 -10.11
CA HIS A 279 -12.55 -44.42 -9.78
C HIS A 279 -12.68 -43.27 -8.78
N THR A 280 -13.86 -42.68 -8.71
CA THR A 280 -14.17 -41.53 -7.85
C THR A 280 -15.50 -41.78 -7.17
N LEU A 281 -15.59 -41.38 -5.90
CA LEU A 281 -16.76 -41.60 -5.08
C LEU A 281 -17.14 -40.29 -4.38
N ALA A 282 -18.44 -40.02 -4.33
CA ALA A 282 -18.99 -38.78 -3.81
C ALA A 282 -20.19 -39.09 -2.91
N PHE A 283 -20.20 -38.52 -1.70
CA PHE A 283 -21.32 -38.68 -0.76
C PHE A 283 -22.20 -37.43 -0.76
N VAL A 284 -23.51 -37.65 -0.87
CA VAL A 284 -24.54 -36.61 -0.85
C VAL A 284 -25.40 -36.78 0.40
N PRO A 285 -25.26 -35.91 1.43
CA PRO A 285 -25.98 -36.04 2.69
C PRO A 285 -27.50 -35.97 2.54
N SER A 286 -28.01 -35.11 1.65
CA SER A 286 -29.45 -34.90 1.47
C SER A 286 -30.19 -36.17 1.01
N SER A 287 -29.52 -37.03 0.24
CA SER A 287 -30.06 -38.32 -0.17
C SER A 287 -29.55 -39.49 0.65
N GLY A 288 -28.50 -39.31 1.46
CA GLY A 288 -27.79 -40.39 2.14
C GLY A 288 -27.15 -41.40 1.18
N LEU A 289 -26.92 -41.02 -0.08
CA LEU A 289 -26.41 -41.90 -1.13
C LEU A 289 -24.94 -41.62 -1.41
N VAL A 290 -24.20 -42.68 -1.70
CA VAL A 290 -22.86 -42.61 -2.30
C VAL A 290 -23.01 -42.81 -3.79
N TYR A 291 -22.40 -41.93 -4.57
CA TYR A 291 -22.29 -42.06 -6.01
C TYR A 291 -20.89 -42.53 -6.38
N ALA A 292 -20.82 -43.42 -7.37
CA ALA A 292 -19.62 -44.09 -7.84
C ALA A 292 -19.48 -43.99 -9.35
N PHE A 293 -18.26 -43.71 -9.82
CA PHE A 293 -17.95 -43.69 -11.25
C PHE A 293 -16.47 -44.01 -11.49
N GLY A 294 -16.16 -44.58 -12.66
CA GLY A 294 -14.84 -45.07 -13.05
C GLY A 294 -14.78 -46.57 -13.31
N CYS A 295 -13.58 -47.13 -13.17
CA CYS A 295 -13.30 -48.55 -13.38
C CYS A 295 -14.05 -49.43 -12.37
N ASN A 296 -14.53 -50.60 -12.79
CA ASN A 296 -15.24 -51.56 -11.95
C ASN A 296 -14.80 -53.03 -12.15
N SER A 297 -13.63 -53.27 -12.76
CA SER A 297 -13.15 -54.62 -13.10
C SER A 297 -13.03 -55.56 -11.89
N HIS A 298 -12.95 -55.02 -10.67
CA HIS A 298 -12.86 -55.78 -9.42
C HIS A 298 -13.98 -55.43 -8.45
N GLY A 299 -15.10 -54.88 -8.92
CA GLY A 299 -16.24 -54.54 -8.08
C GLY A 299 -16.07 -53.25 -7.26
N GLN A 300 -15.06 -52.44 -7.55
CA GLN A 300 -14.77 -51.20 -6.82
C GLN A 300 -15.83 -50.10 -6.99
N LEU A 301 -16.91 -50.27 -7.74
CA LEU A 301 -18.01 -49.30 -7.69
C LEU A 301 -19.10 -49.71 -6.70
N GLY A 302 -19.16 -50.97 -6.27
CA GLY A 302 -20.18 -51.43 -5.32
C GLY A 302 -21.62 -51.33 -5.85
N THR A 303 -21.80 -51.27 -7.17
CA THR A 303 -23.11 -51.07 -7.81
C THR A 303 -23.86 -52.39 -8.08
N GLY A 304 -23.18 -53.53 -7.95
CA GLY A 304 -23.68 -54.84 -8.37
C GLY A 304 -23.71 -55.06 -9.89
N ILE A 305 -23.25 -54.07 -10.69
CA ILE A 305 -23.20 -54.15 -12.15
C ILE A 305 -21.81 -54.61 -12.60
N LEU A 306 -21.76 -55.39 -13.69
CA LEU A 306 -20.51 -55.72 -14.38
C LEU A 306 -20.18 -54.61 -15.40
N GLY A 307 -19.10 -53.87 -15.15
CA GLY A 307 -18.60 -52.84 -16.07
C GLY A 307 -18.40 -51.47 -15.44
N ASP A 308 -17.59 -50.65 -16.12
CA ASP A 308 -17.21 -49.31 -15.70
C ASP A 308 -18.38 -48.32 -15.82
N ALA A 309 -18.41 -47.30 -14.97
CA ALA A 309 -19.46 -46.27 -15.00
C ALA A 309 -18.87 -44.92 -15.40
N ARG A 310 -19.41 -44.31 -16.46
CA ARG A 310 -18.92 -43.03 -17.02
C ARG A 310 -19.58 -41.78 -16.41
N SER A 311 -20.69 -41.98 -15.71
CA SER A 311 -21.41 -40.95 -14.97
C SER A 311 -21.66 -41.44 -13.54
N PRO A 312 -21.85 -40.52 -12.57
CA PRO A 312 -22.14 -40.86 -11.19
C PRO A 312 -23.32 -41.83 -11.06
N PHE A 313 -23.06 -43.00 -10.49
CA PHE A 313 -24.06 -44.05 -10.31
C PHE A 313 -24.22 -44.39 -8.83
N PRO A 314 -25.44 -44.49 -8.28
CA PRO A 314 -25.64 -44.77 -6.87
C PRO A 314 -25.12 -46.17 -6.48
N VAL A 315 -24.31 -46.22 -5.43
CA VAL A 315 -23.83 -47.47 -4.82
C VAL A 315 -25.02 -48.24 -4.24
N LYS A 316 -25.09 -49.55 -4.49
CA LYS A 316 -26.23 -50.38 -4.11
C LYS A 316 -26.15 -50.71 -2.61
N THR A 317 -26.80 -49.90 -1.79
CA THR A 317 -26.81 -50.03 -0.32
C THR A 317 -28.06 -50.69 0.24
N SER A 318 -28.70 -51.60 -0.52
CA SER A 318 -29.95 -52.31 -0.15
C SER A 318 -29.90 -53.16 1.14
N LEU A 319 -28.79 -53.13 1.89
CA LEU A 319 -28.62 -53.70 3.23
C LEU A 319 -28.81 -52.67 4.37
N LEU A 320 -28.92 -51.37 4.08
CA LEU A 320 -29.32 -50.33 5.06
C LEU A 320 -30.84 -50.26 5.25
N THR A 321 -31.60 -50.90 4.36
CA THR A 321 -33.06 -50.97 4.35
C THR A 321 -33.55 -52.41 4.39
N GLY A 322 -33.03 -53.21 5.33
CA GLY A 322 -33.69 -54.47 5.69
C GLY A 322 -35.06 -54.16 6.30
N HIS A 323 -36.11 -54.83 5.81
CA HIS A 323 -37.52 -54.67 6.19
C HIS A 323 -37.78 -54.25 7.66
N PHE A 324 -38.01 -52.96 7.90
CA PHE A 324 -38.77 -52.48 9.05
C PHE A 324 -40.00 -51.73 8.54
N HIS A 325 -41.17 -52.32 8.78
CA HIS A 325 -42.45 -51.71 8.45
C HIS A 325 -42.63 -50.39 9.20
N ARG A 326 -43.01 -49.36 8.45
CA ARG A 326 -43.81 -48.18 8.84
C ARG A 326 -43.72 -47.75 10.33
N THR A 327 -42.88 -46.76 10.60
CA THR A 327 -43.25 -45.49 11.26
C THR A 327 -42.13 -44.48 10.99
N GLY A 328 -42.48 -43.23 10.73
CA GLY A 328 -41.57 -42.24 10.18
C GLY A 328 -40.41 -41.89 11.11
N GLU A 329 -39.19 -42.12 10.64
CA GLU A 329 -37.98 -41.33 10.87
C GLU A 329 -36.91 -41.86 9.90
N GLN A 330 -36.47 -41.03 8.95
CA GLN A 330 -35.40 -41.37 8.01
C GLN A 330 -34.05 -41.33 8.75
N GLU A 331 -33.60 -42.47 9.28
CA GLU A 331 -32.31 -42.55 9.96
C GLU A 331 -31.14 -42.58 8.95
N SER A 332 -30.36 -41.50 8.94
CA SER A 332 -29.22 -41.28 8.02
C SER A 332 -27.94 -41.96 8.55
N CYS A 333 -27.33 -42.84 7.77
CA CYS A 333 -26.05 -43.48 8.11
C CYS A 333 -24.85 -42.57 7.80
N CYS A 334 -23.90 -42.48 8.75
CA CYS A 334 -22.65 -41.76 8.58
C CYS A 334 -21.65 -42.62 7.80
N LEU A 335 -21.24 -42.19 6.60
CA LEU A 335 -20.15 -42.82 5.85
C LEU A 335 -18.84 -42.07 6.13
N LEU A 336 -17.82 -42.79 6.60
CA LEU A 336 -16.44 -42.35 6.59
C LEU A 336 -15.71 -43.28 5.64
N CYS A 337 -15.44 -42.81 4.43
CA CYS A 337 -14.70 -43.60 3.47
C CYS A 337 -13.35 -42.93 3.22
N ARG A 338 -12.27 -43.70 3.38
CA ARG A 338 -10.90 -43.32 3.04
C ARG A 338 -10.29 -44.44 2.22
N TRP A 339 -9.69 -44.07 1.09
CA TRP A 339 -9.66 -44.89 -0.13
C TRP A 339 -8.22 -45.15 -0.59
N SER A 340 -8.04 -46.21 -1.39
CA SER A 340 -6.72 -46.65 -1.89
C SER A 340 -6.45 -46.34 -3.35
N ILE A 341 -5.16 -46.27 -3.62
CA ILE A 341 -4.49 -46.28 -4.93
C ILE A 341 -4.68 -47.64 -5.66
N HIS A 342 -5.61 -48.54 -5.26
CA HIS A 342 -5.93 -49.79 -6.01
C HIS A 342 -7.33 -50.37 -5.63
N PRO A 343 -7.82 -51.56 -6.11
CA PRO A 343 -9.25 -51.76 -6.44
C PRO A 343 -10.14 -52.13 -5.22
N SER A 344 -9.70 -51.84 -4.00
CA SER A 344 -10.33 -52.33 -2.77
C SER A 344 -10.93 -51.16 -2.01
N ILE A 345 -12.18 -51.31 -1.59
CA ILE A 345 -12.95 -50.27 -0.94
C ILE A 345 -13.44 -50.75 0.41
N ILE A 346 -13.16 -49.94 1.41
CA ILE A 346 -13.69 -50.12 2.75
C ILE A 346 -14.33 -48.80 3.16
N CYS A 347 -15.64 -48.86 3.41
CA CYS A 347 -16.42 -47.74 3.89
C CYS A 347 -16.97 -48.07 5.27
N ALA A 348 -16.62 -47.30 6.29
CA ALA A 348 -17.19 -47.48 7.60
C ALA A 348 -18.52 -46.72 7.70
N GLY A 349 -19.62 -47.46 7.83
CA GLY A 349 -20.93 -46.94 8.22
C GLY A 349 -21.20 -47.21 9.71
N TYR A 350 -21.67 -46.19 10.43
CA TYR A 350 -22.23 -46.34 11.78
C TYR A 350 -23.76 -46.25 11.75
N PRO A 351 -24.48 -47.17 12.43
CA PRO A 351 -25.88 -46.93 12.75
C PRO A 351 -25.98 -45.78 13.76
N LYS A 352 -26.99 -44.93 13.59
CA LYS A 352 -27.22 -43.75 14.42
C LYS A 352 -27.88 -44.19 15.73
N GLU A 353 -27.12 -44.71 16.69
CA GLU A 353 -27.62 -44.76 18.07
C GLU A 353 -27.71 -43.33 18.64
N SER A 354 -28.60 -43.13 19.61
CA SER A 354 -29.07 -41.85 20.17
C SER A 354 -27.99 -40.90 20.73
N ASN A 355 -26.71 -41.27 20.66
CA ASN A 355 -25.54 -40.48 21.07
C ASN A 355 -24.41 -40.41 20.00
N SER A 356 -24.68 -40.69 18.72
CA SER A 356 -23.64 -40.72 17.68
C SER A 356 -23.33 -39.36 17.03
N VAL A 357 -22.03 -39.09 16.82
CA VAL A 357 -21.47 -37.89 16.17
C VAL A 357 -21.98 -37.78 14.72
N PRO A 358 -22.37 -36.59 14.21
CA PRO A 358 -22.78 -36.40 12.82
C PRO A 358 -21.66 -36.79 11.83
N PRO A 359 -22.00 -37.14 10.57
CA PRO A 359 -20.99 -37.51 9.58
C PRO A 359 -20.01 -36.35 9.34
N GLU A 360 -18.73 -36.68 9.16
CA GLU A 360 -17.70 -35.68 8.86
C GLU A 360 -18.03 -34.99 7.53
N ASP A 361 -18.05 -33.65 7.53
CA ASP A 361 -18.31 -32.86 6.33
C ASP A 361 -16.99 -32.22 5.89
N PHE A 362 -16.45 -32.65 4.75
CA PHE A 362 -15.17 -32.15 4.24
C PHE A 362 -15.26 -30.70 3.76
N ARG A 363 -16.47 -30.12 3.71
CA ARG A 363 -16.66 -28.69 3.47
C ARG A 363 -16.30 -27.82 4.69
N VAL A 364 -16.24 -28.42 5.88
CA VAL A 364 -15.89 -27.72 7.13
C VAL A 364 -14.41 -27.92 7.45
N ILE A 365 -13.61 -26.90 7.20
CA ILE A 365 -12.15 -26.94 7.44
C ILE A 365 -11.86 -26.71 8.93
N ASN A 366 -11.23 -27.68 9.59
CA ASN A 366 -10.71 -27.49 10.94
C ASN A 366 -9.25 -27.01 10.91
N ILE A 367 -9.07 -25.69 11.02
CA ILE A 367 -7.77 -25.02 10.97
C ILE A 367 -6.78 -25.58 12.01
N SER A 368 -7.27 -25.95 13.20
CA SER A 368 -6.42 -26.41 14.31
C SER A 368 -5.72 -27.75 14.05
N LYS A 369 -6.19 -28.54 13.07
CA LYS A 369 -5.55 -29.79 12.67
C LYS A 369 -4.33 -29.58 11.77
N SER A 370 -4.32 -28.50 10.98
CA SER A 370 -3.29 -28.23 9.95
C SER A 370 -2.30 -27.14 10.35
N LEU A 371 -2.77 -26.12 11.07
CA LEU A 371 -1.98 -24.96 11.48
C LEU A 371 -2.24 -24.59 12.94
N SER A 372 -1.31 -23.85 13.51
CA SER A 372 -1.42 -23.27 14.85
C SER A 372 -1.77 -21.78 14.76
N PRO A 373 -3.06 -21.38 14.59
CA PRO A 373 -3.42 -19.97 14.54
C PRO A 373 -3.13 -19.31 15.89
N ILE A 374 -2.72 -18.05 15.82
CA ILE A 374 -2.37 -17.16 16.92
C ILE A 374 -3.63 -16.40 17.29
N ASN A 375 -4.24 -16.80 18.40
CA ASN A 375 -5.42 -16.16 18.97
C ASN A 375 -5.18 -15.84 20.45
N TYR A 376 -6.14 -15.16 21.07
CA TYR A 376 -6.05 -14.78 22.49
C TYR A 376 -5.79 -15.97 23.43
N GLU A 377 -6.52 -17.08 23.24
CA GLU A 377 -6.40 -18.28 24.08
C GLU A 377 -4.97 -18.85 24.04
N ARG A 378 -4.37 -18.90 22.85
CA ARG A 378 -3.01 -19.38 22.67
C ARG A 378 -1.96 -18.43 23.23
N LEU A 379 -2.12 -17.12 23.03
CA LEU A 379 -1.27 -16.12 23.67
C LEU A 379 -1.32 -16.25 25.19
N ASN A 380 -2.51 -16.46 25.77
CA ASN A 380 -2.66 -16.66 27.21
C ASN A 380 -2.03 -17.98 27.68
N SER A 381 -2.13 -19.05 26.88
CA SER A 381 -1.44 -20.32 27.15
C SER A 381 0.08 -20.16 27.16
N TRP A 382 0.66 -19.50 26.15
CA TRP A 382 2.10 -19.21 26.11
C TRP A 382 2.54 -18.30 27.25
N ARG A 383 1.74 -17.29 27.60
CA ARG A 383 1.97 -16.43 28.77
C ARG A 383 2.06 -17.26 30.04
N LEU A 384 1.10 -18.15 30.30
CA LEU A 384 1.12 -19.02 31.48
C LEU A 384 2.34 -19.97 31.45
N LYS A 385 2.67 -20.56 30.30
CA LYS A 385 3.86 -21.40 30.16
C LYS A 385 5.15 -20.64 30.48
N LEU A 386 5.32 -19.43 29.96
CA LEU A 386 6.47 -18.57 30.26
C LEU A 386 6.55 -18.13 31.72
N MET A 387 5.41 -18.02 32.41
CA MET A 387 5.38 -17.70 33.84
C MET A 387 5.77 -18.88 34.73
N TYR A 388 5.43 -20.11 34.35
CA TYR A 388 5.63 -21.30 35.18
C TYR A 388 6.83 -22.17 34.78
N SER A 389 7.37 -22.05 33.56
CA SER A 389 8.52 -22.82 33.10
C SER A 389 9.75 -21.92 32.89
N THR A 390 10.87 -22.29 33.50
CA THR A 390 12.20 -21.70 33.25
C THR A 390 12.98 -22.41 32.13
N ASP A 391 12.36 -23.39 31.46
CA ASP A 391 13.00 -24.19 30.43
C ASP A 391 13.20 -23.41 29.13
N SER A 392 14.46 -23.38 28.66
CA SER A 392 14.86 -22.74 27.40
C SER A 392 14.21 -23.39 26.17
N THR A 393 13.83 -24.66 26.26
CA THR A 393 13.15 -25.41 25.20
C THR A 393 11.76 -24.85 24.92
N VAL A 394 10.98 -24.55 25.96
CA VAL A 394 9.63 -23.96 25.83
C VAL A 394 9.71 -22.56 25.21
N THR A 395 10.72 -21.79 25.58
CA THR A 395 10.93 -20.45 25.00
C THR A 395 11.27 -20.52 23.51
N ASN A 396 12.17 -21.44 23.13
CA ASN A 396 12.53 -21.68 21.74
C ASN A 396 11.33 -22.17 20.91
N ASP A 397 10.50 -23.06 21.45
CA ASP A 397 9.29 -23.54 20.77
C ASP A 397 8.30 -22.40 20.48
N ILE A 398 8.12 -21.46 21.43
CA ILE A 398 7.28 -20.28 21.23
C ILE A 398 7.88 -19.36 20.16
N ILE A 399 9.20 -19.13 20.18
CA ILE A 399 9.90 -18.31 19.18
C ILE A 399 9.71 -18.88 17.77
N VAL A 400 9.84 -20.20 17.62
CA VAL A 400 9.65 -20.90 16.35
C VAL A 400 8.20 -20.76 15.87
N GLN A 401 7.21 -20.92 16.76
CA GLN A 401 5.80 -20.73 16.42
C GLN A 401 5.49 -19.30 15.97
N LEU A 402 6.06 -18.29 16.64
CA LEU A 402 5.92 -16.87 16.30
C LEU A 402 6.66 -16.50 15.00
N SER A 403 7.65 -17.28 14.58
CA SER A 403 8.40 -17.05 13.33
C SER A 403 7.64 -17.49 12.08
N SER A 404 6.56 -18.29 12.23
CA SER A 404 5.83 -18.85 11.10
C SER A 404 4.90 -17.84 10.43
N THR A 405 5.25 -17.42 9.22
CA THR A 405 4.44 -16.52 8.39
C THR A 405 3.08 -17.13 8.01
N ALA A 406 3.01 -18.44 7.79
CA ALA A 406 1.76 -19.14 7.49
C ALA A 406 0.79 -19.12 8.68
N CYS A 407 1.29 -19.24 9.91
CA CYS A 407 0.46 -19.14 11.11
C CYS A 407 -0.12 -17.73 11.27
N TRP A 408 0.68 -16.67 11.09
CA TRP A 408 0.17 -15.29 11.10
C TRP A 408 -0.88 -15.07 10.02
N ASN A 409 -0.61 -15.49 8.77
CA ASN A 409 -1.55 -15.33 7.66
C ASN A 409 -2.85 -16.13 7.84
N ALA A 410 -2.83 -17.25 8.57
CA ALA A 410 -4.03 -18.05 8.90
C ALA A 410 -4.86 -17.46 10.05
N SER A 411 -4.26 -16.63 10.91
CA SER A 411 -4.89 -16.20 12.17
C SER A 411 -5.95 -15.12 12.00
N PHE A 412 -5.83 -14.31 10.95
CA PHE A 412 -6.69 -13.14 10.72
C PHE A 412 -7.46 -13.22 9.41
N LEU A 413 -7.76 -14.43 8.93
CA LEU A 413 -8.59 -14.59 7.74
C LEU A 413 -9.97 -13.98 8.00
N ASP A 414 -10.44 -13.14 7.08
CA ASP A 414 -11.76 -12.54 7.19
C ASP A 414 -12.84 -13.59 6.87
N GLN A 415 -13.53 -14.01 7.92
CA GLN A 415 -14.59 -15.02 7.85
C GLN A 415 -15.95 -14.39 7.57
N SER A 416 -16.09 -13.05 7.64
CA SER A 416 -17.33 -12.38 7.29
C SER A 416 -17.61 -12.56 5.80
N ASP A 417 -18.76 -13.15 5.45
CA ASP A 417 -19.15 -13.46 4.06
C ASP A 417 -18.09 -14.22 3.23
N ASP A 418 -17.26 -15.06 3.86
CA ASP A 418 -16.21 -15.82 3.17
C ASP A 418 -15.26 -14.95 2.32
N THR A 419 -15.03 -13.70 2.71
CA THR A 419 -14.22 -12.73 1.95
C THR A 419 -12.77 -13.20 1.78
N HIS A 420 -12.23 -14.00 2.71
CA HIS A 420 -10.91 -14.61 2.53
C HIS A 420 -10.78 -15.46 1.26
N PHE A 421 -11.85 -16.12 0.77
CA PHE A 421 -11.83 -16.82 -0.52
C PHE A 421 -11.76 -15.87 -1.72
N LYS A 422 -12.09 -14.59 -1.53
CA LYS A 422 -12.02 -13.55 -2.58
C LYS A 422 -10.61 -12.93 -2.68
N THR A 423 -9.61 -13.46 -1.98
CA THR A 423 -8.25 -12.88 -1.96
C THR A 423 -7.61 -12.79 -3.34
N ASN A 424 -7.16 -11.59 -3.68
CA ASN A 424 -6.56 -11.26 -4.96
C ASN A 424 -5.68 -9.99 -4.84
N PRO A 425 -4.99 -9.54 -5.91
CA PRO A 425 -4.18 -8.32 -5.89
C PRO A 425 -4.84 -7.01 -5.41
N LYS A 426 -6.18 -6.97 -5.30
CA LYS A 426 -6.95 -5.82 -4.80
C LYS A 426 -7.51 -6.07 -3.39
N ILE A 427 -7.82 -7.31 -3.04
CA ILE A 427 -8.47 -7.68 -1.77
C ILE A 427 -7.54 -8.62 -0.99
N PRO A 428 -7.00 -8.21 0.17
CA PRO A 428 -6.11 -9.06 0.95
C PRO A 428 -6.85 -10.23 1.64
N GLY A 429 -8.13 -10.06 1.96
CA GLY A 429 -8.97 -11.09 2.61
C GLY A 429 -8.55 -11.41 4.05
N ILE A 430 -8.10 -10.38 4.77
CA ILE A 430 -7.78 -10.44 6.20
C ILE A 430 -8.57 -9.38 6.96
N ASP A 431 -8.89 -9.67 8.21
CA ASP A 431 -9.51 -8.72 9.13
C ASP A 431 -8.43 -7.93 9.89
N LEU A 432 -8.15 -6.72 9.42
CA LEU A 432 -7.18 -5.81 10.04
C LEU A 432 -7.61 -5.35 11.44
N ASN A 433 -8.90 -5.33 11.77
CA ASN A 433 -9.35 -4.96 13.12
C ASN A 433 -8.97 -6.05 14.12
N SER A 434 -9.13 -7.33 13.74
CA SER A 434 -8.66 -8.45 14.56
C SER A 434 -7.13 -8.43 14.77
N VAL A 435 -6.35 -8.01 13.76
CA VAL A 435 -4.89 -7.81 13.90
C VAL A 435 -4.59 -6.75 14.97
N ARG A 436 -5.25 -5.59 14.91
CA ARG A 436 -5.06 -4.50 15.89
C ARG A 436 -5.42 -4.95 17.30
N LEU A 437 -6.57 -5.59 17.49
CA LEU A 437 -7.02 -6.05 18.80
C LEU A 437 -6.04 -7.06 19.43
N LEU A 438 -5.46 -7.94 18.61
CA LEU A 438 -4.44 -8.89 19.07
C LEU A 438 -3.18 -8.15 19.53
N PHE A 439 -2.68 -7.20 18.73
CA PHE A 439 -1.48 -6.45 19.09
C PHE A 439 -1.69 -5.50 20.27
N GLU A 440 -2.85 -4.85 20.40
CA GLU A 440 -3.23 -4.09 21.59
C GLU A 440 -3.21 -4.98 22.84
N THR A 441 -3.67 -6.23 22.71
CA THR A 441 -3.61 -7.19 23.80
C THR A 441 -2.18 -7.59 24.13
N LEU A 442 -1.33 -7.83 23.13
CA LEU A 442 0.08 -8.15 23.30
C LEU A 442 0.88 -7.00 23.94
N SER A 443 0.46 -5.76 23.71
CA SER A 443 1.04 -4.56 24.32
C SER A 443 0.65 -4.34 25.78
N LYS A 444 -0.33 -5.08 26.32
CA LYS A 444 -0.71 -4.95 27.74
C LYS A 444 0.45 -5.41 28.65
N PRO A 445 0.64 -4.79 29.83
CA PRO A 445 1.74 -5.14 30.74
C PRO A 445 1.82 -6.63 31.11
N ALA A 446 0.67 -7.32 31.16
CA ALA A 446 0.58 -8.74 31.44
C ALA A 446 1.27 -9.64 30.39
N PHE A 447 1.48 -9.15 29.17
CA PHE A 447 2.08 -9.88 28.04
C PHE A 447 3.47 -9.37 27.67
N SER A 448 4.08 -8.49 28.47
CA SER A 448 5.38 -7.87 28.19
C SER A 448 6.50 -8.88 27.88
N GLY A 449 6.59 -9.97 28.66
CA GLY A 449 7.55 -11.04 28.41
C GLY A 449 7.33 -11.75 27.06
N LEU A 450 6.07 -11.92 26.64
CA LEU A 450 5.75 -12.52 25.34
C LEU A 450 6.02 -11.53 24.18
N LEU A 451 5.75 -10.24 24.37
CA LEU A 451 6.08 -9.18 23.42
C LEU A 451 7.59 -9.10 23.16
N GLU A 452 8.42 -9.29 24.20
CA GLU A 452 9.88 -9.34 24.05
C GLU A 452 10.31 -10.56 23.20
N GLN A 453 9.74 -11.74 23.45
CA GLN A 453 10.04 -12.94 22.64
C GLN A 453 9.52 -12.80 21.20
N ALA A 454 8.37 -12.18 20.99
CA ALA A 454 7.85 -11.88 19.66
C ALA A 454 8.78 -10.93 18.90
N THR A 455 9.28 -9.88 19.57
CA THR A 455 10.23 -8.93 18.99
C THR A 455 11.54 -9.63 18.60
N LYS A 456 12.08 -10.50 19.46
CA LYS A 456 13.28 -11.31 19.14
C LYS A 456 13.03 -12.26 17.97
N SER A 457 11.85 -12.89 17.91
CA SER A 457 11.47 -13.77 16.79
C SER A 457 11.38 -12.98 15.47
N PHE A 458 10.80 -11.77 15.49
CA PHE A 458 10.68 -10.93 14.31
C PHE A 458 12.04 -10.41 13.81
N GLU A 459 12.91 -9.99 14.73
CA GLU A 459 14.26 -9.52 14.44
C GLU A 459 15.15 -10.62 13.85
N SER A 460 15.21 -11.79 14.52
CA SER A 460 16.18 -12.84 14.19
C SER A 460 15.72 -13.85 13.14
N LEU A 461 14.40 -14.08 13.02
CA LEU A 461 13.86 -15.14 12.16
C LEU A 461 12.89 -14.62 11.11
N LEU A 462 11.79 -13.96 11.51
CA LEU A 462 10.67 -13.70 10.60
C LEU A 462 11.02 -12.68 9.50
N ILE A 463 11.49 -11.47 9.85
CA ILE A 463 11.77 -10.41 8.86
C ILE A 463 12.89 -10.82 7.88
N PRO A 464 14.03 -11.39 8.34
CA PRO A 464 15.09 -11.83 7.43
C PRO A 464 14.63 -12.90 6.42
N GLN A 465 13.68 -13.75 6.81
CA GLN A 465 13.16 -14.86 6.00
C GLN A 465 12.06 -14.45 5.00
N LEU A 466 11.61 -13.19 5.01
CA LEU A 466 10.56 -12.72 4.10
C LEU A 466 11.01 -12.81 2.63
N PRO A 467 10.29 -13.54 1.75
CA PRO A 467 10.72 -13.76 0.37
C PRO A 467 10.62 -12.48 -0.48
N HIS A 468 11.56 -12.30 -1.43
CA HIS A 468 11.52 -11.21 -2.41
C HIS A 468 10.42 -11.41 -3.48
N SER A 469 10.16 -12.68 -3.83
CA SER A 469 9.05 -13.09 -4.70
C SER A 469 8.17 -14.11 -3.99
N PRO A 470 7.19 -13.67 -3.18
CA PRO A 470 6.26 -14.56 -2.52
C PRO A 470 5.45 -15.38 -3.54
N PRO A 471 5.16 -16.66 -3.25
CA PRO A 471 4.61 -17.58 -4.25
C PRO A 471 3.16 -17.30 -4.64
N ASP A 472 2.41 -16.65 -3.76
CA ASP A 472 1.04 -16.20 -4.01
C ASP A 472 0.73 -14.93 -3.21
N VAL A 473 -0.32 -14.20 -3.60
CA VAL A 473 -0.81 -13.04 -2.86
C VAL A 473 -1.18 -13.38 -1.42
N GLU A 474 -1.59 -14.61 -1.09
CA GLU A 474 -1.88 -14.99 0.30
C GLU A 474 -0.65 -14.88 1.22
N ALA A 475 0.55 -15.15 0.70
CA ALA A 475 1.79 -15.02 1.47
C ALA A 475 2.13 -13.55 1.77
N MET A 476 1.62 -12.60 0.96
CA MET A 476 1.85 -11.16 1.12
C MET A 476 1.14 -10.55 2.33
N ARG A 477 0.12 -11.21 2.89
CA ARG A 477 -0.66 -10.71 4.03
C ARG A 477 0.21 -10.33 5.23
N ILE A 478 1.34 -11.02 5.40
CA ILE A 478 2.30 -10.78 6.50
C ILE A 478 2.83 -9.35 6.51
N TYR A 479 3.03 -8.72 5.35
CA TYR A 479 3.52 -7.33 5.27
C TYR A 479 2.50 -6.33 5.83
N LEU A 480 1.20 -6.58 5.63
CA LEU A 480 0.13 -5.78 6.25
C LEU A 480 0.04 -6.05 7.75
N ILE A 481 0.13 -7.32 8.17
CA ILE A 481 0.07 -7.70 9.58
C ILE A 481 1.23 -7.04 10.35
N LEU A 482 2.46 -7.15 9.85
CA LEU A 482 3.64 -6.56 10.50
C LEU A 482 3.56 -5.04 10.58
N SER A 483 2.95 -4.37 9.60
CA SER A 483 2.85 -2.91 9.59
C SER A 483 2.00 -2.32 10.75
N GLU A 484 1.18 -3.15 11.40
CA GLU A 484 0.38 -2.78 12.59
C GLU A 484 1.08 -3.16 13.91
N TYR A 485 2.32 -3.68 13.86
CA TYR A 485 3.03 -4.12 15.06
C TYR A 485 3.50 -2.92 15.92
N PRO A 486 3.04 -2.78 17.18
CA PRO A 486 3.26 -1.58 17.98
C PRO A 486 4.74 -1.28 18.27
N ALA A 487 5.58 -2.31 18.40
CA ALA A 487 7.00 -2.13 18.74
C ALA A 487 7.80 -1.48 17.60
N LEU A 488 7.25 -1.35 16.38
CA LEU A 488 7.87 -0.64 15.26
C LEU A 488 7.93 0.88 15.48
N GLN A 489 7.07 1.42 16.34
CA GLN A 489 7.02 2.85 16.67
C GLN A 489 8.01 3.25 17.76
N ASP A 490 8.59 2.30 18.48
CA ASP A 490 9.60 2.58 19.52
C ASP A 490 10.95 2.89 18.85
N SER A 491 11.52 4.04 19.18
CA SER A 491 12.81 4.51 18.66
C SER A 491 13.96 3.55 18.93
N LYS A 492 13.88 2.74 20.01
CA LYS A 492 14.86 1.70 20.32
C LYS A 492 14.93 0.59 19.27
N ASN A 493 13.82 0.34 18.58
CA ASN A 493 13.68 -0.76 17.63
C ASN A 493 13.86 -0.34 16.17
N TYR A 494 14.05 0.95 15.87
CA TYR A 494 14.17 1.44 14.50
C TYR A 494 15.26 0.71 13.69
N ILE A 495 16.45 0.58 14.27
CA ILE A 495 17.61 -0.06 13.62
C ILE A 495 17.43 -1.58 13.51
N ARG A 496 16.81 -2.21 14.52
CA ARG A 496 16.72 -3.67 14.64
C ARG A 496 15.51 -4.28 13.93
N LEU A 497 14.43 -3.51 13.79
CA LEU A 497 13.13 -4.03 13.36
C LEU A 497 12.54 -3.22 12.21
N THR A 498 12.32 -1.92 12.40
CA THR A 498 11.52 -1.10 11.47
C THR A 498 12.22 -0.84 10.13
N ILE A 499 13.54 -0.57 10.15
CA ILE A 499 14.33 -0.39 8.93
C ILE A 499 14.56 -1.74 8.20
N PRO A 500 14.90 -2.85 8.88
CA PRO A 500 14.92 -4.16 8.24
C PRO A 500 13.60 -4.56 7.58
N LEU A 501 12.46 -4.23 8.19
CA LEU A 501 11.15 -4.41 7.56
C LEU A 501 11.00 -3.54 6.30
N ALA A 502 11.42 -2.28 6.35
CA ALA A 502 11.41 -1.40 5.18
C ALA A 502 12.26 -1.93 4.04
N MET A 503 13.47 -2.42 4.33
CA MET A 503 14.34 -3.07 3.35
C MET A 503 13.71 -4.34 2.79
N ALA A 504 13.06 -5.16 3.61
CA ALA A 504 12.35 -6.36 3.16
C ALA A 504 11.19 -6.02 2.21
N ILE A 505 10.47 -4.92 2.45
CA ILE A 505 9.41 -4.41 1.56
C ILE A 505 10.01 -3.90 0.24
N LEU A 506 11.10 -3.13 0.30
CA LEU A 506 11.74 -2.58 -0.89
C LEU A 506 12.45 -3.64 -1.75
N ARG A 507 12.78 -4.80 -1.16
CA ARG A 507 13.34 -5.97 -1.86
C ARG A 507 12.29 -6.73 -2.68
N LEU A 508 11.00 -6.44 -2.53
CA LEU A 508 9.94 -7.12 -3.27
C LEU A 508 10.05 -6.86 -4.78
N ASP A 509 9.83 -7.92 -5.56
CA ASP A 509 9.76 -7.83 -7.02
C ASP A 509 8.62 -6.89 -7.48
N ALA A 510 8.71 -6.39 -8.72
CA ALA A 510 7.78 -5.38 -9.25
C ALA A 510 6.29 -5.78 -9.14
N ASN A 511 5.96 -7.07 -9.28
CA ASN A 511 4.57 -7.56 -9.19
C ASN A 511 4.05 -7.58 -7.74
N PRO A 512 4.68 -8.31 -6.79
CA PRO A 512 4.35 -8.23 -5.36
C PRO A 512 4.33 -6.80 -4.80
N SER A 513 5.28 -5.97 -5.21
CA SER A 513 5.39 -4.57 -4.78
C SER A 513 4.16 -3.73 -5.20
N LYS A 514 3.63 -3.95 -6.41
CA LYS A 514 2.37 -3.33 -6.88
C LYS A 514 1.14 -3.84 -6.15
N VAL A 515 1.12 -5.13 -5.77
CA VAL A 515 0.02 -5.69 -4.97
C VAL A 515 -0.06 -5.00 -3.61
N LEU A 516 1.09 -4.83 -2.95
CA LEU A 516 1.15 -4.15 -1.66
C LEU A 516 0.74 -2.67 -1.78
N ASP A 517 1.18 -1.96 -2.83
CA ASP A 517 0.75 -0.58 -3.10
C ASP A 517 -0.77 -0.47 -3.23
N ASN A 518 -1.38 -1.39 -3.98
CA ASN A 518 -2.83 -1.40 -4.15
C ASN A 518 -3.54 -1.67 -2.83
N TRP A 519 -3.04 -2.58 -2.00
CA TRP A 519 -3.63 -2.86 -0.70
C TRP A 519 -3.52 -1.68 0.25
N TRP A 520 -2.38 -0.98 0.27
CA TRP A 520 -2.22 0.24 1.06
C TRP A 520 -3.17 1.37 0.65
N CYS A 521 -3.66 1.41 -0.60
CA CYS A 521 -4.69 2.35 -1.03
C CYS A 521 -6.07 2.13 -0.37
N PHE A 522 -6.31 0.96 0.22
CA PHE A 522 -7.58 0.60 0.87
C PHE A 522 -7.47 0.48 2.39
N VAL A 523 -6.29 0.76 2.95
CA VAL A 523 -6.10 0.74 4.40
C VAL A 523 -6.77 1.97 5.02
N ASP A 524 -7.21 1.84 6.27
CA ASP A 524 -7.74 2.96 7.04
C ASP A 524 -6.75 4.13 7.15
N GLY A 525 -7.24 5.36 6.99
CA GLY A 525 -6.41 6.57 6.99
C GLY A 525 -5.64 6.78 8.29
N GLY A 526 -6.16 6.32 9.43
CA GLY A 526 -5.47 6.36 10.71
C GLY A 526 -4.23 5.46 10.75
N VAL A 527 -4.29 4.26 10.17
CA VAL A 527 -3.12 3.38 10.04
C VAL A 527 -2.10 3.99 9.08
N PHE A 528 -2.56 4.47 7.94
CA PHE A 528 -1.69 5.08 6.94
C PHE A 528 -0.93 6.27 7.53
N THR A 529 -1.61 7.09 8.34
CA THR A 529 -0.99 8.19 9.10
C THR A 529 0.09 7.68 10.05
N ARG A 530 -0.17 6.61 10.82
CA ARG A 530 0.84 6.00 11.70
C ARG A 530 2.07 5.50 10.94
N MET A 531 1.88 4.91 9.76
CA MET A 531 3.02 4.46 8.92
C MET A 531 3.87 5.64 8.46
N VAL A 532 3.24 6.71 7.97
CA VAL A 532 3.95 7.93 7.53
C VAL A 532 4.71 8.56 8.69
N ASP A 533 4.06 8.74 9.84
CA ASP A 533 4.68 9.35 11.03
C ASP A 533 5.85 8.52 11.58
N MET A 534 5.72 7.19 11.55
CA MET A 534 6.78 6.26 11.97
C MET A 534 8.03 6.42 11.10
N TYR A 535 7.89 6.36 9.77
CA TYR A 535 9.05 6.49 8.89
C TYR A 535 9.63 7.91 8.86
N LYS A 536 8.81 8.95 9.02
CA LYS A 536 9.29 10.33 9.25
C LYS A 536 10.15 10.43 10.52
N SER A 537 9.69 9.81 11.61
CA SER A 537 10.42 9.80 12.88
C SER A 537 11.77 9.09 12.74
N ILE A 538 11.87 8.07 11.88
CA ILE A 538 13.13 7.40 11.57
C ILE A 538 14.08 8.32 10.79
N VAL A 539 13.58 9.10 9.83
CA VAL A 539 14.41 10.09 9.10
C VAL A 539 14.99 11.11 10.09
N VAL A 540 14.16 11.66 10.99
CA VAL A 540 14.62 12.61 12.04
C VAL A 540 15.64 11.95 12.98
N PHE A 541 15.40 10.70 13.40
CA PHE A 541 16.33 9.93 14.23
C PHE A 541 17.69 9.73 13.53
N MET A 542 17.69 9.44 12.23
CA MET A 542 18.92 9.28 11.44
C MET A 542 19.68 10.59 11.26
N LEU A 543 18.99 11.72 11.14
CA LEU A 543 19.61 13.04 11.01
C LEU A 543 20.24 13.54 12.33
N THR A 544 19.58 13.29 13.46
CA THR A 544 20.01 13.79 14.78
C THR A 544 21.00 12.87 15.51
N GLY A 545 20.75 11.56 15.52
CA GLY A 545 21.51 10.60 16.32
C GLY A 545 22.14 9.44 15.54
N GLY A 546 21.68 9.15 14.33
CA GLY A 546 22.12 7.98 13.57
C GLY A 546 23.59 8.01 13.15
N LYS A 547 24.18 9.19 12.94
CA LYS A 547 25.58 9.36 12.50
C LYS A 547 26.62 8.84 13.49
N THR A 548 26.29 8.74 14.78
CA THR A 548 27.21 8.27 15.83
C THR A 548 27.05 6.78 16.16
N LEU A 549 25.91 6.18 15.82
CA LEU A 549 25.51 4.82 16.20
C LEU A 549 25.84 3.76 15.15
N LEU A 550 26.02 4.14 13.88
CA LEU A 550 26.14 3.22 12.76
C LEU A 550 27.44 3.43 11.98
N VAL A 551 28.00 2.34 11.46
CA VAL A 551 29.11 2.39 10.49
C VAL A 551 28.61 3.08 9.22
N PRO A 552 29.40 3.96 8.58
CA PRO A 552 28.94 4.79 7.45
C PRO A 552 28.19 4.03 6.34
N VAL A 553 28.66 2.83 5.97
CA VAL A 553 28.04 2.00 4.91
C VAL A 553 26.62 1.52 5.29
N PHE A 554 26.39 1.17 6.55
CA PHE A 554 25.06 0.75 7.01
C PHE A 554 24.13 1.95 7.20
N TYR A 555 24.68 3.09 7.64
CA TYR A 555 23.93 4.33 7.78
C TYR A 555 23.30 4.77 6.46
N GLU A 556 24.08 4.86 5.38
CA GLU A 556 23.58 5.29 4.07
C GLU A 556 22.51 4.35 3.51
N ASN A 557 22.73 3.03 3.58
CA ASN A 557 21.77 2.03 3.12
C ASN A 557 20.44 2.12 3.89
N TYR A 558 20.51 2.31 5.20
CA TYR A 558 19.32 2.39 6.07
C TYR A 558 18.56 3.69 5.85
N PHE A 559 19.28 4.79 5.68
CA PHE A 559 18.69 6.09 5.40
C PHE A 559 18.00 6.10 4.03
N LEU A 560 18.68 5.58 2.99
CA LEU A 560 18.11 5.45 1.64
C LEU A 560 16.87 4.53 1.62
N ALA A 561 16.91 3.41 2.35
CA ALA A 561 15.76 2.51 2.46
C ALA A 561 14.56 3.21 3.11
N THR A 562 14.78 4.02 4.14
CA THR A 562 13.71 4.77 4.81
C THR A 562 13.08 5.80 3.87
N LEU A 563 13.90 6.58 3.14
CA LEU A 563 13.42 7.58 2.20
C LEU A 563 12.67 6.97 1.01
N ARG A 564 13.19 5.88 0.43
CA ARG A 564 12.51 5.16 -0.67
C ARG A 564 11.17 4.57 -0.24
N LEU A 565 11.06 4.12 1.00
CA LEU A 565 9.78 3.63 1.51
C LEU A 565 8.79 4.77 1.75
N LEU A 566 9.23 5.91 2.28
CA LEU A 566 8.42 7.12 2.37
C LEU A 566 7.95 7.59 1.00
N GLU A 567 8.82 7.54 -0.03
CA GLU A 567 8.47 7.86 -1.41
C GLU A 567 7.39 6.89 -1.96
N LYS A 568 7.51 5.60 -1.64
CA LYS A 568 6.49 4.60 -1.99
C LYS A 568 5.15 4.90 -1.32
N LEU A 569 5.13 5.23 -0.02
CA LEU A 569 3.92 5.67 0.68
C LEU A 569 3.36 6.95 0.08
N HIS A 570 4.20 7.92 -0.27
CA HIS A 570 3.78 9.14 -0.95
C HIS A 570 3.07 8.85 -2.28
N LYS A 571 3.64 7.97 -3.11
CA LYS A 571 3.03 7.51 -4.39
C LYS A 571 1.70 6.81 -4.19
N VAL A 572 1.52 6.07 -3.09
CA VAL A 572 0.22 5.47 -2.71
C VAL A 572 -0.77 6.56 -2.31
N ASN A 573 -0.34 7.54 -1.51
CA ASN A 573 -1.20 8.63 -1.06
C ASN A 573 -1.70 9.51 -2.22
N LEU A 574 -0.90 9.69 -3.28
CA LEU A 574 -1.34 10.39 -4.49
C LEU A 574 -2.53 9.71 -5.20
N LYS A 575 -2.75 8.41 -4.96
CA LYS A 575 -3.88 7.67 -5.52
C LYS A 575 -5.07 7.57 -4.57
N ALA A 576 -4.80 7.41 -3.27
CA ALA A 576 -5.83 7.09 -2.28
C ALA A 576 -6.26 8.31 -1.43
N HIS A 577 -5.48 9.39 -1.42
CA HIS A 577 -5.72 10.61 -0.67
C HIS A 577 -6.03 10.37 0.83
N HIS A 578 -5.30 9.45 1.47
CA HIS A 578 -5.49 9.10 2.88
C HIS A 578 -5.11 10.24 3.83
N VAL A 579 -4.04 10.98 3.52
CA VAL A 579 -3.54 12.10 4.32
C VAL A 579 -3.24 13.30 3.44
N GLU A 580 -3.28 14.49 4.02
CA GLU A 580 -2.86 15.72 3.35
C GLU A 580 -1.37 15.68 3.00
N TYR A 581 -1.00 16.31 1.88
CA TYR A 581 0.38 16.37 1.39
C TYR A 581 1.34 16.92 2.47
N ASN A 582 0.91 17.95 3.20
CA ASN A 582 1.70 18.60 4.25
C ASN A 582 2.07 17.66 5.40
N ARG A 583 1.34 16.55 5.59
CA ARG A 583 1.66 15.56 6.62
C ARG A 583 2.97 14.85 6.34
N PHE A 584 3.45 14.81 5.10
CA PHE A 584 4.75 14.23 4.75
C PHE A 584 5.94 15.13 5.13
N TYR A 585 5.72 16.42 5.38
CA TYR A 585 6.80 17.35 5.73
C TYR A 585 7.48 16.98 7.03
N ILE A 586 8.81 16.99 7.02
CA ILE A 586 9.60 16.87 8.24
C ILE A 586 9.66 18.27 8.87
N PRO A 587 9.08 18.46 10.07
CA PRO A 587 9.18 19.74 10.77
C PRO A 587 10.66 20.03 11.08
N ASP A 588 11.03 21.31 11.02
CA ASP A 588 12.37 21.83 11.36
C ASP A 588 13.53 21.28 10.52
N ILE A 589 13.28 20.75 9.31
CA ILE A 589 14.32 20.20 8.43
C ILE A 589 15.45 21.20 8.12
N THR A 590 15.13 22.50 8.06
CA THR A 590 16.08 23.60 7.87
C THR A 590 17.05 23.78 9.04
N SER A 591 16.69 23.35 10.25
CA SER A 591 17.59 23.35 11.40
C SER A 591 18.49 22.11 11.47
N LEU A 592 18.06 21.01 10.84
CA LEU A 592 18.72 19.71 10.90
C LEU A 592 19.75 19.52 9.79
N VAL A 593 19.52 20.14 8.63
CA VAL A 593 20.32 19.96 7.42
C VAL A 593 20.55 21.31 6.74
N ASP A 594 21.79 21.53 6.30
CA ASP A 594 22.11 22.62 5.39
C ASP A 594 21.57 22.29 3.99
N ILE A 595 20.41 22.89 3.69
CA ILE A 595 19.70 22.70 2.41
C ILE A 595 20.51 23.26 1.23
N GLN A 596 21.33 24.30 1.43
CA GLN A 596 22.14 24.88 0.37
C GLN A 596 23.23 23.89 -0.07
N GLU A 597 23.93 23.30 0.89
CA GLU A 597 24.97 22.29 0.62
C GLU A 597 24.39 21.01 0.01
N ASP A 598 23.25 20.53 0.52
CA ASP A 598 22.55 19.34 -0.02
C ASP A 598 22.05 19.57 -1.46
N TYR A 599 21.53 20.78 -1.75
CA TYR A 599 21.11 21.16 -3.10
C TYR A 599 22.29 21.16 -4.07
N LEU A 600 23.43 21.76 -3.69
CA LEU A 600 24.62 21.78 -4.54
C LEU A 600 25.15 20.36 -4.83
N LYS A 601 25.16 19.48 -3.83
CA LYS A 601 25.51 18.06 -4.03
C LYS A 601 24.54 17.37 -4.98
N TRP A 602 23.24 17.62 -4.84
CA TRP A 602 22.23 17.07 -5.73
C TRP A 602 22.36 17.59 -7.16
N PHE A 603 22.57 18.90 -7.34
CA PHE A 603 22.77 19.53 -8.64
C PHE A 603 24.01 18.98 -9.35
N LEU A 604 25.14 18.88 -8.65
CA LEU A 604 26.39 18.32 -9.18
C LEU A 604 26.24 16.83 -9.54
N SER A 605 25.47 16.07 -8.75
CA SER A 605 25.20 14.66 -9.03
C SER A 605 24.39 14.46 -10.33
N LYS A 606 23.47 15.38 -10.64
CA LYS A 606 22.70 15.38 -11.89
C LYS A 606 23.54 15.77 -13.11
N ALA A 607 24.53 16.64 -12.93
CA ALA A 607 25.33 17.17 -14.02
C ALA A 607 26.44 16.22 -14.50
N GLU A 608 26.63 15.04 -13.87
CA GLU A 608 27.73 14.09 -14.12
C GLU A 608 29.16 14.70 -13.97
N ILE A 609 29.29 15.90 -13.41
CA ILE A 609 30.54 16.67 -13.37
C ILE A 609 31.55 16.13 -12.35
N VAL A 610 31.12 15.36 -11.34
CA VAL A 610 32.01 14.81 -10.31
C VAL A 610 31.68 13.34 -10.03
N SER A 611 32.63 12.44 -10.32
CA SER A 611 32.65 11.09 -9.76
C SER A 611 33.06 11.18 -8.27
N ILE A 612 32.13 11.56 -7.41
CA ILE A 612 32.36 11.43 -5.96
C ILE A 612 32.26 9.95 -5.64
N ASP A 613 33.37 9.35 -5.19
CA ASP A 613 33.54 7.93 -4.84
C ASP A 613 32.64 7.42 -3.68
N PHE A 614 31.63 8.19 -3.26
CA PHE A 614 30.68 7.82 -2.21
C PHE A 614 29.27 8.35 -2.54
N PRO A 615 28.24 7.49 -2.64
CA PRO A 615 26.87 7.91 -2.92
C PRO A 615 26.24 8.55 -1.68
N SER A 616 26.44 9.86 -1.49
CA SER A 616 25.74 10.60 -0.44
C SER A 616 24.24 10.66 -0.73
N VAL A 617 23.43 10.36 0.27
CA VAL A 617 21.97 10.46 0.15
C VAL A 617 21.56 11.93 0.18
N ASN A 618 21.02 12.42 -0.94
CA ASN A 618 20.57 13.81 -1.06
C ASN A 618 19.08 13.92 -0.72
N LEU A 619 18.71 14.77 0.23
CA LEU A 619 17.32 14.99 0.64
C LEU A 619 16.54 15.81 -0.40
N CYS A 620 17.24 16.69 -1.13
CA CYS A 620 16.69 17.45 -2.25
C CYS A 620 16.10 16.57 -3.37
N ALA A 621 16.52 15.29 -3.46
CA ALA A 621 15.93 14.32 -4.37
C ALA A 621 14.51 13.86 -3.97
N TYR A 622 14.06 14.17 -2.74
CA TYR A 622 12.75 13.81 -2.19
C TYR A 622 11.95 15.06 -1.78
N PRO A 623 11.38 15.85 -2.72
CA PRO A 623 10.77 17.14 -2.39
C PRO A 623 9.55 17.06 -1.46
N PHE A 624 8.85 15.92 -1.40
CA PHE A 624 7.65 15.75 -0.59
C PHE A 624 7.91 15.74 0.93
N ILE A 625 9.16 15.57 1.37
CA ILE A 625 9.54 15.69 2.79
C ILE A 625 9.96 17.10 3.17
N LEU A 626 10.25 17.96 2.19
CA LEU A 626 10.71 19.33 2.40
C LEU A 626 9.50 20.24 2.60
N ASN A 627 9.57 21.11 3.61
CA ASN A 627 8.56 22.14 3.82
C ASN A 627 8.77 23.33 2.85
N ALA A 628 7.80 24.24 2.79
CA ALA A 628 7.86 25.40 1.91
C ALA A 628 9.10 26.30 2.15
N GLN A 629 9.56 26.41 3.41
CA GLN A 629 10.76 27.17 3.77
C GLN A 629 12.02 26.56 3.13
N ALA A 630 12.23 25.25 3.27
CA ALA A 630 13.36 24.55 2.69
C ALA A 630 13.35 24.61 1.15
N LYS A 631 12.19 24.42 0.53
CA LYS A 631 12.05 24.56 -0.93
C LYS A 631 12.36 25.98 -1.40
N THR A 632 11.97 27.00 -0.64
CA THR A 632 12.33 28.39 -0.96
C THR A 632 13.84 28.60 -0.91
N THR A 633 14.52 28.08 0.12
CA THR A 633 15.99 28.10 0.18
C THR A 633 16.64 27.39 -1.01
N MET A 634 16.09 26.26 -1.48
CA MET A 634 16.57 25.61 -2.70
C MET A 634 16.42 26.51 -3.93
N LEU A 635 15.26 27.15 -4.12
CA LEU A 635 15.02 28.04 -5.25
C LEU A 635 15.94 29.26 -5.22
N GLN A 636 16.15 29.86 -4.04
CA GLN A 636 17.09 30.98 -3.85
C GLN A 636 18.52 30.56 -4.19
N THR A 637 18.95 29.38 -3.73
CA THR A 637 20.29 28.86 -4.01
C THR A 637 20.48 28.59 -5.51
N ASP A 638 19.46 28.07 -6.19
CA ASP A 638 19.50 27.90 -7.64
C ASP A 638 19.54 29.25 -8.38
N ALA A 639 18.73 30.23 -7.97
CA ALA A 639 18.74 31.56 -8.54
C ALA A 639 20.13 32.22 -8.41
N GLU A 640 20.74 32.15 -7.22
CA GLU A 640 22.10 32.65 -6.98
C GLU A 640 23.13 31.92 -7.85
N LEU A 641 23.04 30.60 -7.96
CA LEU A 641 23.94 29.79 -8.80
C LEU A 641 23.81 30.18 -10.28
N GLN A 642 22.59 30.28 -10.78
CA GLN A 642 22.29 30.67 -12.16
C GLN A 642 22.76 32.11 -12.45
N MET A 643 22.57 33.05 -11.51
CA MET A 643 23.12 34.41 -11.59
C MET A 643 24.65 34.38 -11.70
N GLN A 644 25.33 33.62 -10.85
CA GLN A 644 26.80 33.50 -10.89
C GLN A 644 27.28 32.88 -12.19
N MET A 645 26.58 31.87 -12.71
CA MET A 645 26.89 31.26 -14.01
C MET A 645 26.71 32.25 -15.16
N ALA A 646 25.64 33.07 -15.14
CA ALA A 646 25.40 34.11 -16.14
C ALA A 646 26.46 35.22 -16.11
N VAL A 647 26.87 35.65 -14.91
CA VAL A 647 27.96 36.62 -14.72
C VAL A 647 29.29 36.07 -15.23
N SER A 648 29.62 34.82 -14.85
CA SER A 648 30.84 34.14 -15.31
C SER A 648 30.85 34.00 -16.84
N GLY A 649 29.72 33.62 -17.45
CA GLY A 649 29.55 33.56 -18.89
C GLY A 649 29.71 34.92 -19.59
N ALA A 650 29.15 35.99 -19.02
CA ALA A 650 29.32 37.35 -19.54
C ALA A 650 30.78 37.82 -19.42
N ASN A 651 31.44 37.55 -18.30
CA ASN A 651 32.85 37.86 -18.11
C ASN A 651 33.75 37.09 -19.09
N LEU A 652 33.49 35.80 -19.30
CA LEU A 652 34.23 34.98 -20.26
C LEU A 652 34.02 35.48 -21.70
N HIS A 653 32.79 35.88 -22.05
CA HIS A 653 32.51 36.54 -23.31
C HIS A 653 33.25 37.87 -23.44
N ASN A 654 33.29 38.70 -22.40
CA ASN A 654 34.02 39.97 -22.41
C ASN A 654 35.52 39.78 -22.57
N VAL A 655 36.10 38.77 -21.90
CA VAL A 655 37.50 38.38 -22.09
C VAL A 655 37.72 37.93 -23.53
N PHE A 656 36.81 37.12 -24.09
CA PHE A 656 36.88 36.71 -25.49
C PHE A 656 36.80 37.91 -26.45
N MET A 657 35.86 38.84 -26.26
CA MET A 657 35.71 40.04 -27.11
C MET A 657 36.89 41.00 -27.00
N LEU A 658 37.53 41.06 -25.83
CA LEU A 658 38.79 41.78 -25.62
C LEU A 658 39.93 41.12 -26.41
N LEU A 659 39.98 39.79 -26.45
CA LEU A 659 40.95 39.02 -27.22
C LEU A 659 40.71 39.09 -28.73
N THR A 660 39.45 39.25 -29.19
CA THR A 660 39.10 39.42 -30.61
C THR A 660 39.12 40.87 -31.11
N LEU A 661 39.55 41.84 -30.28
CA LEU A 661 39.64 43.27 -30.60
C LEU A 661 38.29 43.94 -30.97
N GLU A 662 37.18 43.42 -30.46
CA GLU A 662 35.84 43.99 -30.64
C GLU A 662 35.23 44.40 -29.28
N PRO A 663 35.82 45.37 -28.56
CA PRO A 663 35.41 45.73 -27.20
C PRO A 663 34.01 46.35 -27.10
N HIS A 664 33.46 46.83 -28.22
CA HIS A 664 32.12 47.43 -28.28
C HIS A 664 30.98 46.42 -28.13
N LEU A 665 31.26 45.12 -28.25
CA LEU A 665 30.29 44.04 -28.09
C LEU A 665 30.31 43.43 -26.68
N ALA A 666 31.04 44.05 -25.74
CA ALA A 666 31.07 43.61 -24.35
C ALA A 666 29.67 43.62 -23.71
N ARG A 667 29.35 42.54 -23.02
CA ARG A 667 28.08 42.35 -22.31
C ARG A 667 28.21 42.84 -20.87
N ASN A 668 27.23 43.60 -20.39
CA ASN A 668 27.18 43.99 -18.99
C ASN A 668 26.96 42.74 -18.10
N PRO A 669 27.72 42.52 -17.01
CA PRO A 669 27.49 41.41 -16.08
C PRO A 669 26.19 41.55 -15.25
N TYR A 670 25.61 42.75 -15.19
CA TYR A 670 24.35 43.02 -14.48
C TYR A 670 23.20 43.29 -15.45
N LEU A 671 21.97 43.00 -15.02
CA LEU A 671 20.75 43.50 -15.65
C LEU A 671 20.45 44.87 -15.05
N VAL A 672 20.67 45.95 -15.81
CA VAL A 672 20.53 47.32 -15.31
C VAL A 672 19.27 47.93 -15.88
N LEU A 673 18.34 48.37 -15.02
CA LEU A 673 17.12 49.06 -15.44
C LEU A 673 17.21 50.54 -15.06
N HIS A 674 17.15 51.40 -16.08
CA HIS A 674 17.08 52.85 -15.93
C HIS A 674 15.63 53.31 -16.00
N VAL A 675 15.11 53.86 -14.91
CA VAL A 675 13.69 54.20 -14.78
C VAL A 675 13.48 55.56 -14.14
N ARG A 676 12.43 56.28 -14.56
CA ARG A 676 12.00 57.54 -13.93
C ARG A 676 10.74 57.29 -13.09
N ARG A 677 10.62 57.93 -11.93
CA ARG A 677 9.47 57.77 -11.02
C ARG A 677 8.14 58.07 -11.68
N ASP A 678 8.08 59.12 -12.49
CA ASP A 678 6.84 59.56 -13.17
C ASP A 678 6.43 58.67 -14.35
N HIS A 679 7.30 57.77 -14.82
CA HIS A 679 7.12 56.99 -16.05
C HIS A 679 7.53 55.52 -15.87
N LEU A 680 7.35 55.00 -14.66
CA LEU A 680 7.88 53.71 -14.18
C LEU A 680 7.55 52.55 -15.13
N VAL A 681 6.27 52.43 -15.48
CA VAL A 681 5.76 51.36 -16.36
C VAL A 681 6.37 51.48 -17.75
N SER A 682 6.27 52.64 -18.40
CA SER A 682 6.72 52.82 -19.78
C SER A 682 8.23 52.64 -19.97
N ASP A 683 9.05 53.11 -19.02
CA ASP A 683 10.49 52.95 -19.08
C ASP A 683 10.89 51.49 -18.84
N THR A 684 10.25 50.81 -17.88
CA THR A 684 10.50 49.38 -17.61
C THR A 684 10.19 48.51 -18.82
N LEU A 685 9.05 48.75 -19.49
CA LEU A 685 8.66 47.98 -20.67
C LEU A 685 9.66 48.17 -21.82
N ARG A 686 10.13 49.41 -22.04
CA ARG A 686 11.16 49.70 -23.05
C ARG A 686 12.44 48.94 -22.76
N GLU A 687 12.97 49.03 -21.55
CA GLU A 687 14.23 48.38 -21.17
C GLU A 687 14.15 46.85 -21.27
N LEU A 688 13.08 46.24 -20.74
CA LEU A 688 12.93 44.77 -20.75
C LEU A 688 12.78 44.17 -22.14
N THR A 689 12.23 44.92 -23.12
CA THR A 689 12.16 44.44 -24.52
C THR A 689 13.53 44.38 -25.21
N MET A 690 14.55 45.07 -24.69
CA MET A 690 15.89 45.11 -25.28
C MET A 690 16.79 43.97 -24.80
N TYR A 691 16.42 43.28 -23.72
CA TYR A 691 17.24 42.23 -23.10
C TYR A 691 16.93 40.83 -23.61
N SER A 692 17.97 40.00 -23.72
CA SER A 692 17.83 38.58 -24.08
C SER A 692 17.52 37.71 -22.85
N ASP A 693 17.05 36.49 -23.10
CA ASP A 693 16.66 35.51 -22.07
C ASP A 693 17.78 35.22 -21.05
N VAL A 694 19.04 35.22 -21.51
CA VAL A 694 20.22 35.01 -20.66
C VAL A 694 20.51 36.24 -19.80
N ASP A 695 20.18 37.43 -20.28
CA ASP A 695 20.38 38.68 -19.53
C ASP A 695 19.38 38.83 -18.39
N LEU A 696 18.16 38.30 -18.54
CA LEU A 696 17.14 38.30 -17.48
C LEU A 696 17.51 37.48 -16.25
N LYS A 697 18.48 36.56 -16.38
CA LYS A 697 19.00 35.73 -15.28
C LYS A 697 20.19 36.34 -14.56
N LYS A 698 20.67 37.52 -14.98
CA LYS A 698 21.75 38.26 -14.32
C LYS A 698 21.23 38.96 -13.05
N PRO A 699 22.11 39.29 -12.09
CA PRO A 699 21.70 40.09 -10.93
C PRO A 699 21.11 41.43 -11.38
N LEU A 700 19.94 41.76 -10.83
CA LEU A 700 19.20 42.99 -11.15
C LEU A 700 19.79 44.18 -10.40
N LYS A 701 19.90 45.31 -11.10
CA LYS A 701 20.26 46.60 -10.52
C LYS A 701 19.31 47.67 -11.05
N VAL A 702 18.60 48.36 -10.17
CA VAL A 702 17.66 49.41 -10.55
C VAL A 702 18.28 50.79 -10.28
N ILE A 703 18.17 51.69 -11.24
CA ILE A 703 18.68 53.06 -11.14
C ILE A 703 17.54 54.04 -11.45
N PHE A 704 17.19 54.86 -10.47
CA PHE A 704 16.29 55.99 -10.67
C PHE A 704 17.05 57.18 -11.24
N ASP A 705 16.67 57.61 -12.44
CA ASP A 705 17.36 58.70 -13.13
C ASP A 705 17.24 60.01 -12.33
N GLY A 706 18.39 60.58 -11.95
CA GLY A 706 18.48 61.81 -11.16
C GLY A 706 18.71 61.61 -9.66
N GLU A 707 18.81 60.36 -9.17
CA GLU A 707 19.06 60.04 -7.76
C GLU A 707 20.45 59.40 -7.55
N GLU A 708 21.25 59.93 -6.62
CA GLU A 708 22.53 59.33 -6.20
C GLU A 708 22.29 58.22 -5.16
N ALA A 709 21.58 57.16 -5.54
CA ALA A 709 21.35 56.00 -4.67
C ALA A 709 22.25 54.83 -5.08
N VAL A 710 22.95 54.23 -4.11
CA VAL A 710 23.67 52.96 -4.30
C VAL A 710 22.69 51.82 -4.04
N ASP A 711 22.33 51.08 -5.08
CA ASP A 711 21.44 49.92 -4.96
C ASP A 711 22.10 48.81 -4.13
N ALA A 712 21.67 48.71 -2.87
CA ALA A 712 22.00 47.62 -1.94
C ALA A 712 20.76 46.74 -1.66
N GLY A 713 19.82 46.64 -2.62
CA GLY A 713 18.59 45.84 -2.54
C GLY A 713 17.33 46.61 -2.13
N GLY A 714 17.47 47.72 -1.39
CA GLY A 714 16.33 48.57 -1.00
C GLY A 714 15.64 49.25 -2.19
N VAL A 715 16.42 49.72 -3.16
CA VAL A 715 15.93 50.39 -4.38
C VAL A 715 15.19 49.39 -5.27
N THR A 716 15.74 48.17 -5.41
CA THR A 716 15.09 47.07 -6.15
C THR A 716 13.75 46.65 -5.51
N LYS A 717 13.69 46.56 -4.17
CA LYS A 717 12.43 46.27 -3.45
C LYS A 717 11.39 47.37 -3.68
N GLU A 718 11.80 48.64 -3.58
CA GLU A 718 10.93 49.79 -3.85
C GLU A 718 10.36 49.77 -5.26
N PHE A 719 11.23 49.51 -6.25
CA PHE A 719 10.85 49.39 -7.65
C PHE A 719 9.74 48.36 -7.88
N PHE A 720 9.88 47.14 -7.34
CA PHE A 720 8.84 46.11 -7.49
C PHE A 720 7.52 46.48 -6.84
N LEU A 721 7.56 47.08 -5.63
CA LEU A 721 6.34 47.49 -4.92
C LEU A 721 5.57 48.58 -5.66
N LEU A 722 6.28 49.59 -6.19
CA LEU A 722 5.65 50.67 -6.96
C LEU A 722 5.11 50.16 -8.30
N LEU A 723 5.93 49.41 -9.03
CA LEU A 723 5.59 48.92 -10.37
C LEU A 723 4.40 47.97 -10.34
N LEU A 724 4.39 46.99 -9.43
CA LEU A 724 3.30 46.02 -9.37
C LEU A 724 2.02 46.63 -8.80
N LYS A 725 2.11 47.61 -7.90
CA LYS A 725 0.93 48.37 -7.46
C LYS A 725 0.27 49.13 -8.62
N GLU A 726 1.07 49.75 -9.47
CA GLU A 726 0.57 50.49 -10.64
C GLU A 726 0.02 49.54 -11.71
N LEU A 727 0.75 48.47 -12.05
CA LEU A 727 0.35 47.50 -13.08
C LEU A 727 -0.89 46.66 -12.71
N MET A 728 -1.13 46.43 -11.42
CA MET A 728 -2.29 45.69 -10.92
C MET A 728 -3.53 46.57 -10.74
N ASP A 729 -3.44 47.87 -11.01
CA ASP A 729 -4.58 48.78 -10.89
C ASP A 729 -5.67 48.42 -11.93
N PRO A 730 -6.93 48.15 -11.50
CA PRO A 730 -8.04 47.86 -12.40
C PRO A 730 -8.28 48.93 -13.48
N VAL A 731 -7.78 50.17 -13.30
CA VAL A 731 -7.88 51.26 -14.28
C VAL A 731 -7.25 50.89 -15.63
N TYR A 732 -6.21 50.05 -15.65
CA TYR A 732 -5.59 49.57 -16.89
C TYR A 732 -6.44 48.54 -17.65
N GLY A 733 -7.50 48.00 -17.05
CA GLY A 733 -8.41 47.05 -17.68
C GLY A 733 -7.81 45.66 -17.97
N MET A 734 -6.60 45.37 -17.47
CA MET A 734 -5.93 44.08 -17.63
C MET A 734 -6.52 42.99 -16.71
N PHE A 735 -6.96 43.39 -15.52
CA PHE A 735 -7.51 42.50 -14.51
C PHE A 735 -8.87 42.99 -14.03
N THR A 736 -9.76 42.05 -13.74
CA THR A 736 -11.09 42.28 -13.17
C THR A 736 -11.02 42.12 -11.65
N HIS A 737 -11.54 43.11 -10.93
CA HIS A 737 -11.61 43.10 -9.46
C HIS A 737 -12.90 42.46 -8.95
N TYR A 738 -12.76 41.40 -8.16
CA TYR A 738 -13.87 40.71 -7.51
C TYR A 738 -14.10 41.32 -6.13
N LYS A 739 -15.14 42.15 -6.00
CA LYS A 739 -15.42 42.92 -4.77
C LYS A 739 -15.67 42.06 -3.52
N GLU A 740 -16.17 40.83 -3.69
CA GLU A 740 -16.46 39.93 -2.56
C GLU A 740 -15.19 39.34 -1.94
N SER A 741 -14.23 38.94 -2.77
CA SER A 741 -12.97 38.29 -2.35
C SER A 741 -11.80 39.26 -2.27
N ASN A 742 -11.94 40.47 -2.81
CA ASN A 742 -10.88 41.45 -3.01
C ASN A 742 -9.69 40.90 -3.84
N LEU A 743 -9.97 39.96 -4.74
CA LEU A 743 -8.99 39.34 -5.62
C LEU A 743 -9.10 39.88 -7.06
N LEU A 744 -8.00 39.74 -7.78
CA LEU A 744 -7.86 40.08 -9.19
C LEU A 744 -7.84 38.78 -10.02
N TRP A 745 -8.46 38.83 -11.19
CA TRP A 745 -8.34 37.78 -12.21
C TRP A 745 -8.20 38.40 -13.60
N PHE A 746 -7.65 37.67 -14.56
CA PHE A 746 -7.53 38.14 -15.93
C PHE A 746 -8.90 38.52 -16.51
N SER A 747 -8.97 39.65 -17.20
CA SER A 747 -10.22 40.12 -17.84
C SER A 747 -10.54 39.32 -19.10
N ASP A 748 -11.78 38.84 -19.23
CA ASP A 748 -12.32 38.11 -20.39
C ASP A 748 -12.19 38.93 -21.69
N LYS A 749 -12.44 40.25 -21.60
CA LYS A 749 -12.20 41.20 -22.69
C LYS A 749 -11.22 42.28 -22.24
N CYS A 750 -10.08 42.34 -22.92
CA CYS A 750 -9.05 43.34 -22.67
C CYS A 750 -8.68 44.04 -23.99
N PHE A 751 -8.47 45.36 -23.92
CA PHE A 751 -8.01 46.18 -25.07
C PHE A 751 -6.47 46.33 -25.10
N VAL A 752 -5.77 45.74 -24.14
CA VAL A 752 -4.31 45.81 -24.00
C VAL A 752 -3.64 44.69 -24.77
N GLU A 753 -2.51 44.98 -25.42
CA GLU A 753 -1.74 44.01 -26.19
C GLU A 753 -1.17 42.87 -25.31
N GLN A 754 -1.03 41.67 -25.89
CA GLN A 754 -0.50 40.47 -25.23
C GLN A 754 0.89 40.68 -24.59
N ASN A 755 1.70 41.58 -25.17
CA ASN A 755 3.04 41.91 -24.67
C ASN A 755 3.03 42.42 -23.22
N TRP A 756 1.97 43.10 -22.79
CA TRP A 756 1.86 43.60 -21.42
C TRP A 756 1.73 42.47 -20.40
N PHE A 757 0.91 41.46 -20.69
CA PHE A 757 0.79 40.28 -19.84
C PHE A 757 2.11 39.52 -19.75
N HIS A 758 2.83 39.40 -20.88
CA HIS A 758 4.16 38.80 -20.90
C HIS A 758 5.16 39.54 -20.01
N LEU A 759 5.14 40.87 -20.06
CA LEU A 759 6.06 41.71 -19.27
C LEU A 759 5.72 41.67 -17.78
N ILE A 760 4.44 41.65 -17.39
CA ILE A 760 4.03 41.41 -15.99
C ILE A 760 4.53 40.04 -15.52
N GLY A 761 4.42 39.01 -16.36
CA GLY A 761 4.97 37.69 -16.08
C GLY A 761 6.48 37.75 -15.76
N ILE A 762 7.26 38.43 -16.60
CA ILE A 762 8.70 38.64 -16.39
C ILE A 762 8.97 39.37 -15.07
N ILE A 763 8.23 40.43 -14.76
CA ILE A 763 8.39 41.22 -13.52
C ILE A 763 8.10 40.36 -12.29
N CYS A 764 7.00 39.59 -12.31
CA CYS A 764 6.68 38.65 -11.23
C CYS A 764 7.77 37.59 -11.06
N GLY A 765 8.33 37.08 -12.15
CA GLY A 765 9.46 36.15 -12.11
C GLY A 765 10.73 36.80 -11.54
N LEU A 766 11.06 38.02 -11.95
CA LEU A 766 12.22 38.76 -11.43
C LEU A 766 12.09 39.05 -9.94
N ALA A 767 10.89 39.38 -9.45
CA ALA A 767 10.64 39.60 -8.02
C ALA A 767 10.99 38.34 -7.19
N ILE A 768 10.52 37.16 -7.63
CA ILE A 768 10.82 35.88 -6.98
C ILE A 768 12.31 35.55 -7.06
N TYR A 769 12.89 35.69 -8.25
CA TYR A 769 14.29 35.38 -8.52
C TYR A 769 15.25 36.25 -7.70
N ASN A 770 14.82 37.46 -7.31
CA ASN A 770 15.54 38.37 -6.40
C ASN A 770 15.05 38.32 -4.95
N SER A 771 14.34 37.24 -4.54
CA SER A 771 13.86 37.03 -3.16
C SER A 771 13.01 38.19 -2.60
N THR A 772 12.26 38.88 -3.45
CA THR A 772 11.38 39.99 -3.05
C THR A 772 9.95 39.49 -2.92
N VAL A 773 9.39 39.58 -1.71
CA VAL A 773 7.97 39.27 -1.43
C VAL A 773 7.11 40.40 -2.00
N VAL A 774 6.09 40.04 -2.79
CA VAL A 774 5.16 41.00 -3.36
C VAL A 774 3.73 40.55 -3.16
N ASP A 775 2.88 41.48 -2.74
CA ASP A 775 1.46 41.24 -2.48
C ASP A 775 0.65 41.17 -3.78
N LEU A 776 0.70 40.01 -4.43
CA LEU A 776 -0.12 39.71 -5.60
C LEU A 776 -1.52 39.25 -5.15
N HIS A 777 -2.54 40.02 -5.51
CA HIS A 777 -3.93 39.78 -5.16
C HIS A 777 -4.60 38.70 -6.05
N PHE A 778 -3.87 37.65 -6.42
CA PHE A 778 -4.38 36.55 -7.27
C PHE A 778 -4.85 35.35 -6.42
N PRO A 779 -5.88 34.60 -6.87
CA PRO A 779 -6.32 33.37 -6.20
C PRO A 779 -5.30 32.23 -6.36
N LEU A 780 -5.45 31.18 -5.55
CA LEU A 780 -4.65 29.95 -5.63
C LEU A 780 -4.69 29.31 -7.04
N ALA A 781 -5.78 29.52 -7.78
CA ALA A 781 -5.96 29.07 -9.15
C ALA A 781 -4.82 29.50 -10.10
N LEU A 782 -4.25 30.70 -9.93
CA LEU A 782 -3.13 31.16 -10.76
C LEU A 782 -1.91 30.25 -10.59
N TYR A 783 -1.53 29.98 -9.34
CA TYR A 783 -0.38 29.17 -8.98
C TYR A 783 -0.58 27.70 -9.37
N LYS A 784 -1.82 27.20 -9.32
CA LYS A 784 -2.18 25.89 -9.87
C LYS A 784 -1.90 25.84 -11.37
N LYS A 785 -2.38 26.82 -12.14
CA LYS A 785 -2.13 26.86 -13.59
C LYS A 785 -0.62 26.97 -13.91
N LEU A 786 0.15 27.75 -13.14
CA LEU A 786 1.61 27.89 -13.35
C LEU A 786 2.36 26.56 -13.13
N LEU A 787 1.82 25.66 -12.31
CA LEU A 787 2.35 24.32 -12.04
C LEU A 787 1.67 23.21 -12.85
N ASP A 788 0.89 23.58 -13.88
CA ASP A 788 0.12 22.65 -14.72
C ASP A 788 -0.90 21.78 -13.95
N VAL A 789 -1.43 22.32 -12.85
CA VAL A 789 -2.51 21.72 -12.06
C VAL A 789 -3.85 22.37 -12.43
N SER A 790 -4.87 21.56 -12.71
CA SER A 790 -6.20 22.07 -13.04
C SER A 790 -6.91 22.65 -11.81
N PRO A 791 -7.48 23.87 -11.89
CA PRO A 791 -8.31 24.43 -10.84
C PRO A 791 -9.59 23.61 -10.59
N MET A 792 -10.04 23.60 -9.34
CA MET A 792 -11.22 22.88 -8.85
C MET A 792 -12.29 23.87 -8.35
N LEU A 793 -13.47 23.36 -8.00
CA LEU A 793 -14.58 24.17 -7.47
C LEU A 793 -14.21 24.96 -6.19
N GLU A 794 -13.35 24.40 -5.33
CA GLU A 794 -12.85 25.10 -4.15
C GLU A 794 -12.00 26.34 -4.52
N ASP A 795 -11.27 26.32 -5.64
CA ASP A 795 -10.52 27.48 -6.11
C ASP A 795 -11.45 28.58 -6.63
N PHE A 796 -12.58 28.18 -7.22
CA PHE A 796 -13.59 29.12 -7.65
C PHE A 796 -14.34 29.76 -6.49
N LYS A 797 -14.49 29.03 -5.38
CA LYS A 797 -15.06 29.55 -4.13
C LYS A 797 -14.20 30.63 -3.49
N GLU A 798 -12.88 30.57 -3.68
CA GLU A 798 -11.96 31.65 -3.28
C GLU A 798 -12.18 32.90 -4.16
N LEU A 799 -12.30 32.72 -5.49
CA LEU A 799 -12.46 33.84 -6.43
C LEU A 799 -13.84 34.50 -6.35
N SER A 800 -14.92 33.72 -6.47
CA SER A 800 -16.32 34.16 -6.46
C SER A 800 -17.16 33.24 -5.54
N PRO A 801 -17.22 33.56 -4.23
CA PRO A 801 -17.90 32.74 -3.23
C PRO A 801 -19.39 32.54 -3.51
N THR A 802 -20.06 33.52 -4.10
CA THR A 802 -21.50 33.46 -4.38
C THR A 802 -21.80 32.54 -5.57
N GLU A 803 -21.11 32.69 -6.69
CA GLU A 803 -21.29 31.80 -7.86
C GLU A 803 -20.90 30.35 -7.52
N ALA A 804 -19.79 30.15 -6.79
CA ALA A 804 -19.36 28.82 -6.38
C ALA A 804 -20.37 28.12 -5.46
N ARG A 805 -21.02 28.85 -4.55
CA ARG A 805 -22.09 28.29 -3.71
C ARG A 805 -23.28 27.82 -4.54
N SER A 806 -23.65 28.54 -5.59
CA SER A 806 -24.72 28.13 -6.50
C SER A 806 -24.36 26.85 -7.28
N LEU A 807 -23.12 26.72 -7.75
CA LEU A 807 -22.63 25.50 -8.40
C LEU A 807 -22.55 24.31 -7.43
N GLN A 808 -22.12 24.55 -6.20
CA GLN A 808 -22.11 23.52 -5.15
C GLN A 808 -23.53 23.04 -4.82
N GLN A 809 -24.49 23.96 -4.72
CA GLN A 809 -25.91 23.63 -4.52
C GLN A 809 -26.47 22.76 -5.64
N LEU A 810 -26.07 22.99 -6.90
CA LEU A 810 -26.45 22.15 -8.03
C LEU A 810 -25.90 20.71 -7.91
N LEU A 811 -24.67 20.56 -7.42
CA LEU A 811 -24.05 19.24 -7.19
C LEU A 811 -24.67 18.50 -6.00
N ASP A 812 -25.01 19.22 -4.93
CA ASP A 812 -25.56 18.66 -3.69
C ASP A 812 -27.07 18.42 -3.74
N TYR A 813 -27.76 18.89 -4.78
CA TYR A 813 -29.20 18.71 -4.94
C TYR A 813 -29.56 17.22 -5.10
N GLU A 814 -30.40 16.68 -4.23
CA GLU A 814 -30.76 15.25 -4.25
C GLU A 814 -31.99 14.91 -5.11
N GLY A 815 -32.83 15.91 -5.41
CA GLY A 815 -34.06 15.77 -6.19
C GLY A 815 -33.84 15.21 -7.60
N ALA A 816 -34.90 14.67 -8.21
CA ALA A 816 -34.87 14.12 -9.58
C ALA A 816 -35.21 15.19 -10.63
N ASP A 817 -35.81 16.29 -10.20
CA ASP A 817 -36.32 17.45 -10.92
C ASP A 817 -35.26 18.58 -11.09
N VAL A 818 -34.00 18.20 -11.30
CA VAL A 818 -32.89 19.16 -11.49
C VAL A 818 -33.17 20.09 -12.68
N GLU A 819 -33.65 19.53 -13.78
CA GLU A 819 -33.95 20.29 -15.00
C GLU A 819 -35.05 21.33 -14.79
N GLU A 820 -36.15 20.96 -14.11
CA GLU A 820 -37.29 21.84 -13.84
C GLU A 820 -36.99 22.86 -12.72
N THR A 821 -36.12 22.51 -11.76
CA THR A 821 -35.77 23.36 -10.62
C THR A 821 -34.80 24.46 -11.01
N PHE A 822 -33.74 24.12 -11.75
CA PHE A 822 -32.65 25.04 -12.06
C PHE A 822 -32.79 25.70 -13.44
N LEU A 823 -33.47 25.04 -14.40
CA LEU A 823 -33.70 25.55 -15.76
C LEU A 823 -32.42 26.11 -16.43
N LEU A 824 -31.31 25.41 -16.24
CA LEU A 824 -30.02 25.76 -16.83
C LEU A 824 -29.78 24.99 -18.13
N ASN A 825 -29.07 25.62 -19.05
CA ASN A 825 -28.49 24.98 -20.23
C ASN A 825 -26.96 25.19 -20.21
N PHE A 826 -26.22 24.60 -21.15
CA PHE A 826 -24.78 24.77 -21.25
C PHE A 826 -24.37 26.11 -21.90
N ALA A 827 -25.10 27.19 -21.61
CA ALA A 827 -24.78 28.54 -22.02
C ALA A 827 -24.84 29.50 -20.82
N ILE A 828 -23.91 30.45 -20.77
CA ILE A 828 -23.81 31.44 -19.68
C ILE A 828 -23.92 32.84 -20.25
N THR A 829 -24.46 33.78 -19.46
CA THR A 829 -24.53 35.20 -19.84
C THR A 829 -23.43 35.96 -19.12
N ARG A 830 -22.62 36.71 -19.87
CA ARG A 830 -21.58 37.60 -19.33
C ARG A 830 -21.87 39.04 -19.73
N GLU A 831 -21.78 39.95 -18.76
CA GLU A 831 -21.92 41.39 -19.00
C GLU A 831 -20.54 42.03 -19.09
N ASN A 832 -20.19 42.54 -20.27
CA ASN A 832 -18.92 43.21 -20.53
C ASN A 832 -19.19 44.62 -21.07
N TYR A 833 -18.77 45.66 -20.33
CA TYR A 833 -18.96 47.07 -20.70
C TYR A 833 -20.43 47.45 -21.00
N GLY A 834 -21.39 46.87 -20.28
CA GLY A 834 -22.83 47.11 -20.48
C GLY A 834 -23.45 46.34 -21.65
N MET A 835 -22.71 45.46 -22.31
CA MET A 835 -23.23 44.51 -23.31
C MET A 835 -23.30 43.11 -22.71
N THR A 836 -24.48 42.51 -22.73
CA THR A 836 -24.70 41.10 -22.36
C THR A 836 -24.43 40.20 -23.56
N GLU A 837 -23.48 39.28 -23.42
CA GLU A 837 -23.16 38.25 -24.41
C GLU A 837 -23.48 36.87 -23.85
N VAL A 838 -24.13 36.03 -24.65
CA VAL A 838 -24.34 34.62 -24.34
C VAL A 838 -23.16 33.83 -24.88
N LYS A 839 -22.55 33.02 -24.02
CA LYS A 839 -21.41 32.15 -24.34
C LYS A 839 -21.79 30.70 -24.11
N GLU A 840 -21.68 29.89 -25.16
CA GLU A 840 -21.83 28.43 -25.06
C GLU A 840 -20.58 27.82 -24.41
N LEU A 841 -20.77 26.99 -23.37
CA LEU A 841 -19.70 26.27 -22.68
C LEU A 841 -19.25 25.02 -23.43
N ILE A 842 -20.14 24.44 -24.24
CA ILE A 842 -19.89 23.32 -25.15
C ILE A 842 -20.55 23.62 -26.49
N PRO A 843 -20.08 23.02 -27.61
CA PRO A 843 -20.69 23.25 -28.92
C PRO A 843 -22.18 22.90 -28.94
N GLY A 844 -23.04 23.88 -29.25
CA GLY A 844 -24.50 23.70 -29.24
C GLY A 844 -25.13 23.67 -27.84
N GLY A 845 -24.41 24.19 -26.84
CA GLY A 845 -24.80 24.16 -25.44
C GLY A 845 -26.13 24.85 -25.11
N GLU A 846 -26.59 25.80 -25.93
CA GLU A 846 -27.92 26.42 -25.75
C GLU A 846 -29.06 25.40 -25.83
N SER A 847 -28.87 24.32 -26.59
CA SER A 847 -29.87 23.27 -26.82
C SER A 847 -29.81 22.11 -25.82
N ILE A 848 -28.81 22.10 -24.92
CA ILE A 848 -28.56 21.01 -23.97
C ILE A 848 -28.95 21.50 -22.57
N SER A 849 -30.00 20.93 -22.00
CA SER A 849 -30.43 21.21 -20.62
C SER A 849 -29.57 20.47 -19.60
N VAL A 850 -29.41 21.08 -18.42
CA VAL A 850 -28.66 20.49 -17.31
C VAL A 850 -29.59 19.57 -16.50
N ASP A 851 -29.23 18.30 -16.43
CA ASP A 851 -29.94 17.23 -15.72
C ASP A 851 -29.06 16.59 -14.63
N LYS A 852 -29.59 15.55 -13.96
CA LYS A 852 -28.89 14.86 -12.87
C LYS A 852 -27.63 14.11 -13.30
N ASN A 853 -27.55 13.68 -14.56
CA ASN A 853 -26.43 12.91 -15.11
C ASN A 853 -25.30 13.83 -15.59
N ASN A 854 -25.64 14.98 -16.19
CA ASN A 854 -24.68 15.90 -16.82
C ASN A 854 -24.29 17.11 -15.94
N ARG A 855 -24.91 17.32 -14.77
CA ARG A 855 -24.58 18.45 -13.87
C ARG A 855 -23.10 18.56 -13.48
N LYS A 856 -22.38 17.43 -13.37
CA LYS A 856 -20.94 17.45 -13.10
C LYS A 856 -20.16 18.01 -14.29
N GLU A 857 -20.53 17.60 -15.50
CA GLU A 857 -19.95 18.09 -16.75
C GLU A 857 -20.23 19.58 -16.95
N PHE A 858 -21.43 20.06 -16.56
CA PHE A 858 -21.75 21.49 -16.58
C PHE A 858 -20.84 22.29 -15.65
N VAL A 859 -20.66 21.87 -14.40
CA VAL A 859 -19.77 22.54 -13.45
C VAL A 859 -18.31 22.52 -13.95
N GLU A 860 -17.84 21.39 -14.47
CA GLU A 860 -16.49 21.29 -15.05
C GLU A 860 -16.32 22.20 -16.27
N ALA A 861 -17.32 22.29 -17.16
CA ALA A 861 -17.30 23.18 -18.31
C ALA A 861 -17.33 24.67 -17.90
N TYR A 862 -18.10 25.02 -16.86
CA TYR A 862 -18.14 26.37 -16.29
C TYR A 862 -16.76 26.77 -15.73
N LEU A 863 -16.15 25.89 -14.93
CA LEU A 863 -14.82 26.12 -14.36
C LEU A 863 -13.74 26.22 -15.45
N ARG A 864 -13.82 25.39 -16.49
CA ARG A 864 -12.93 25.44 -17.65
C ARG A 864 -13.04 26.77 -18.38
N TYR A 865 -14.26 27.27 -18.60
CA TYR A 865 -14.47 28.57 -19.22
C TYR A 865 -13.82 29.70 -18.40
N VAL A 866 -14.12 29.76 -17.10
CA VAL A 866 -13.65 30.85 -16.21
C VAL A 866 -12.12 30.87 -16.08
N PHE A 867 -11.50 29.70 -15.89
CA PHE A 867 -10.07 29.64 -15.60
C PHE A 867 -9.19 29.42 -16.82
N SER A 868 -9.73 28.93 -17.95
CA SER A 868 -8.93 28.56 -19.12
C SER A 868 -9.43 29.20 -20.41
N ASP A 869 -10.69 29.01 -20.81
CA ASP A 869 -11.13 29.41 -22.16
C ASP A 869 -11.24 30.93 -22.31
N SER A 870 -11.79 31.62 -21.30
CA SER A 870 -11.97 33.09 -21.32
C SER A 870 -10.65 33.88 -21.24
N VAL A 871 -9.59 33.28 -20.70
CA VAL A 871 -8.33 33.97 -20.38
C VAL A 871 -7.11 33.31 -21.02
N SER A 872 -7.31 32.44 -22.01
CA SER A 872 -6.27 31.57 -22.56
C SER A 872 -5.08 32.34 -23.12
N GLU A 873 -5.34 33.37 -23.93
CA GLU A 873 -4.29 34.17 -24.57
C GLU A 873 -3.51 35.01 -23.56
N GLN A 874 -4.23 35.69 -22.66
CA GLN A 874 -3.69 36.55 -21.61
C GLN A 874 -2.83 35.74 -20.63
N TYR A 875 -3.35 34.59 -20.20
CA TYR A 875 -2.65 33.67 -19.31
C TYR A 875 -1.42 33.06 -20.00
N SER A 876 -1.52 32.65 -21.27
CA SER A 876 -0.39 32.09 -22.01
C SER A 876 0.77 33.07 -22.11
N ALA A 877 0.47 34.34 -22.43
CA ALA A 877 1.46 35.41 -22.46
C ALA A 877 2.12 35.62 -21.09
N PHE A 878 1.31 35.74 -20.02
CA PHE A 878 1.79 35.89 -18.64
C PHE A 878 2.66 34.71 -18.19
N SER A 879 2.18 33.47 -18.39
CA SER A 879 2.88 32.24 -18.01
C SER A 879 4.20 32.10 -18.76
N SER A 880 4.23 32.43 -20.06
CA SER A 880 5.46 32.45 -20.86
C SER A 880 6.49 33.44 -20.31
N GLY A 881 6.05 34.63 -19.89
CA GLY A 881 6.94 35.64 -19.30
C GLY A 881 7.47 35.21 -17.92
N PHE A 882 6.60 34.64 -17.09
CA PHE A 882 6.95 34.15 -15.75
C PHE A 882 7.97 33.01 -15.81
N LEU A 883 7.70 31.99 -16.63
CA LEU A 883 8.58 30.83 -16.81
C LEU A 883 9.87 31.18 -17.57
N LYS A 884 9.97 32.37 -18.17
CA LYS A 884 11.22 32.83 -18.80
C LYS A 884 12.31 33.09 -17.76
N VAL A 885 11.92 33.65 -16.61
CA VAL A 885 12.84 34.02 -15.52
C VAL A 885 12.88 32.90 -14.47
N CYS A 886 11.72 32.47 -13.99
CA CYS A 886 11.59 31.40 -12.98
C CYS A 886 11.34 30.01 -13.61
N GLY A 887 11.81 29.79 -14.84
CA GLY A 887 11.71 28.50 -15.51
C GLY A 887 12.77 27.53 -15.05
N GLY A 888 12.34 26.40 -14.47
CA GLY A 888 13.23 25.32 -14.09
C GLY A 888 12.50 24.12 -13.48
N GLU A 889 13.18 22.99 -13.37
CA GLU A 889 12.65 21.78 -12.73
C GLU A 889 12.27 22.02 -11.26
N ILE A 890 12.89 22.99 -10.59
CA ILE A 890 12.67 23.29 -9.17
C ILE A 890 11.25 23.80 -8.91
N LEU A 891 10.68 24.58 -9.84
CA LEU A 891 9.32 25.08 -9.71
C LEU A 891 8.32 23.92 -9.62
N SER A 892 8.55 22.83 -10.38
CA SER A 892 7.72 21.63 -10.35
C SER A 892 7.75 20.86 -9.02
N LEU A 893 8.69 21.18 -8.13
CA LEU A 893 8.81 20.57 -6.80
C LEU A 893 7.87 21.21 -5.76
N PHE A 894 7.34 22.41 -6.05
CA PHE A 894 6.43 23.12 -5.16
C PHE A 894 4.99 22.66 -5.34
N GLN A 895 4.21 22.71 -4.27
CA GLN A 895 2.76 22.70 -4.33
C GLN A 895 2.22 24.12 -4.61
N PRO A 896 1.03 24.26 -5.21
CA PRO A 896 0.44 25.56 -5.51
C PRO A 896 0.35 26.51 -4.31
N SER A 897 0.00 25.98 -3.13
CA SER A 897 -0.08 26.76 -1.90
C SER A 897 1.28 27.20 -1.37
N GLU A 898 2.33 26.39 -1.61
CA GLU A 898 3.70 26.74 -1.24
C GLU A 898 4.25 27.83 -2.16
N LEU A 899 3.97 27.72 -3.46
CA LEU A 899 4.35 28.73 -4.44
C LEU A 899 3.68 30.07 -4.11
N MET A 900 2.37 30.06 -3.84
CA MET A 900 1.65 31.26 -3.41
C MET A 900 2.25 31.88 -2.14
N ALA A 901 2.50 31.07 -1.11
CA ALA A 901 3.07 31.55 0.15
C ALA A 901 4.50 32.09 -0.01
N MET A 902 5.26 31.61 -1.00
CA MET A 902 6.59 32.14 -1.32
C MET A 902 6.50 33.51 -2.02
N VAL A 903 5.56 33.68 -2.95
CA VAL A 903 5.39 34.95 -3.69
C VAL A 903 4.77 36.04 -2.83
N VAL A 904 3.65 35.71 -2.17
CA VAL A 904 2.82 36.65 -1.40
C VAL A 904 3.29 36.80 0.04
N GLY A 905 3.96 35.79 0.58
CA GLY A 905 4.32 35.71 1.99
C GLY A 905 3.28 34.97 2.83
N ASN A 906 3.53 34.88 4.14
CA ASN A 906 2.74 34.13 5.11
C ASN A 906 2.03 35.07 6.11
N ASN A 907 1.10 34.51 6.89
CA ASN A 907 0.28 35.18 7.91
C ASN A 907 0.55 34.69 9.34
N ASN A 908 1.64 33.97 9.55
CA ASN A 908 2.00 33.40 10.86
C ASN A 908 2.85 34.38 11.67
N TYR A 909 2.19 35.35 12.32
CA TYR A 909 2.87 36.42 13.04
C TYR A 909 3.45 35.97 14.40
N ASN A 910 4.77 36.09 14.59
CA ASN A 910 5.45 35.95 15.87
C ASN A 910 6.11 37.27 16.31
N TRP A 911 5.31 38.15 16.92
CA TRP A 911 5.72 39.51 17.26
C TRP A 911 6.88 39.58 18.27
N GLU A 912 7.06 38.57 19.12
CA GLU A 912 8.20 38.49 20.06
C GLU A 912 9.54 38.30 19.33
N GLU A 913 9.52 37.56 18.23
CA GLU A 913 10.71 37.30 17.41
C GLU A 913 11.10 38.54 16.60
N MET A 914 10.11 39.31 16.15
CA MET A 914 10.34 40.62 15.54
C MET A 914 11.03 41.60 16.50
N GLU A 915 10.63 41.62 17.78
CA GLU A 915 11.28 42.45 18.80
C GLU A 915 12.74 42.04 19.06
N LYS A 916 13.00 40.73 19.14
CA LYS A 916 14.36 40.20 19.35
C LYS A 916 15.32 40.55 18.21
N ASN A 917 14.83 40.59 16.97
CA ASN A 917 15.63 40.86 15.78
C ASN A 917 15.70 42.35 15.39
N ALA A 918 15.00 43.22 16.12
CA ALA A 918 14.99 44.65 15.85
C ALA A 918 16.37 45.29 16.10
N VAL A 919 16.78 46.17 15.19
CA VAL A 919 18.07 46.86 15.24
C VAL A 919 17.87 48.34 15.47
N TYR A 920 18.63 48.88 16.42
CA TYR A 920 18.50 50.26 16.84
C TYR A 920 19.68 51.08 16.30
N LYS A 921 19.39 52.25 15.72
CA LYS A 921 20.39 53.17 15.16
C LYS A 921 20.27 54.56 15.78
N GLY A 922 21.36 55.32 15.76
CA GLY A 922 21.44 56.65 16.39
C GLY A 922 21.65 56.52 17.90
N GLU A 923 20.83 57.21 18.69
CA GLU A 923 20.88 57.20 20.16
C GLU A 923 20.00 56.11 20.80
N TYR A 924 19.24 55.37 20.00
CA TYR A 924 18.39 54.29 20.48
C TYR A 924 19.17 53.00 20.70
N THR A 925 18.85 52.34 21.81
CA THR A 925 19.28 50.99 22.18
C THR A 925 18.07 50.21 22.67
N ALA A 926 18.16 48.88 22.74
CA ALA A 926 17.08 48.03 23.26
C ALA A 926 16.63 48.41 24.69
N THR A 927 17.47 49.10 25.47
CA THR A 927 17.15 49.55 26.84
C THR A 927 16.67 51.00 26.92
N HIS A 928 16.64 51.74 25.81
CA HIS A 928 16.25 53.15 25.80
C HIS A 928 14.76 53.31 26.23
N PRO A 929 14.42 54.29 27.10
CA PRO A 929 13.06 54.48 27.60
C PRO A 929 11.99 54.56 26.51
N THR A 930 12.21 55.36 25.47
CA THR A 930 11.26 55.50 24.33
C THR A 930 11.08 54.19 23.55
N VAL A 931 12.11 53.35 23.43
CA VAL A 931 12.04 52.05 22.74
C VAL A 931 11.22 51.05 23.55
N ARG A 932 11.39 51.03 24.88
CA ARG A 932 10.56 50.19 25.76
C ARG A 932 9.09 50.61 25.69
N LEU A 933 8.83 51.91 25.75
CA LEU A 933 7.48 52.46 25.59
C LEU A 933 6.87 52.09 24.23
N PHE A 934 7.68 52.09 23.16
CA PHE A 934 7.24 51.64 21.83
C PHE A 934 6.79 50.18 21.85
N TRP A 935 7.62 49.25 22.34
CA TRP A 935 7.26 47.82 22.36
C TRP A 935 6.08 47.51 23.28
N GLU A 936 5.98 48.18 24.43
CA GLU A 936 4.79 48.08 25.28
C GLU A 936 3.51 48.51 24.54
N VAL A 937 3.54 49.68 23.87
CA VAL A 937 2.40 50.18 23.11
C VAL A 937 2.07 49.26 21.94
N PHE A 938 3.09 48.76 21.24
CA PHE A 938 2.94 47.84 20.12
C PHE A 938 2.31 46.51 20.54
N HIS A 939 2.78 45.89 21.63
CA HIS A 939 2.23 44.64 22.13
C HIS A 939 0.78 44.78 22.62
N GLU A 940 0.41 45.94 23.14
CA GLU A 940 -0.97 46.30 23.53
C GLU A 940 -1.91 46.53 22.34
N PHE A 941 -1.42 46.63 21.09
CA PHE A 941 -2.30 46.77 19.92
C PHE A 941 -3.05 45.47 19.56
N PRO A 942 -4.31 45.58 19.07
CA PRO A 942 -5.01 44.45 18.47
C PRO A 942 -4.31 43.99 17.18
N LEU A 943 -4.58 42.74 16.74
CA LEU A 943 -3.92 42.12 15.60
C LEU A 943 -4.05 42.96 14.32
N GLU A 944 -5.21 43.56 14.09
CA GLU A 944 -5.52 44.42 12.95
C GLU A 944 -4.60 45.64 12.90
N LYS A 945 -4.37 46.30 14.06
CA LYS A 945 -3.43 47.43 14.15
C LYS A 945 -1.98 47.01 14.00
N LYS A 946 -1.62 45.81 14.46
CA LYS A 946 -0.27 45.26 14.25
C LYS A 946 -0.01 44.96 12.77
N LYS A 947 -1.02 44.45 12.05
CA LYS A 947 -0.96 44.26 10.59
C LYS A 947 -0.85 45.60 9.86
N GLN A 948 -1.65 46.60 10.23
CA GLN A 948 -1.55 47.95 9.66
C GLN A 948 -0.18 48.57 9.94
N PHE A 949 0.41 48.35 11.13
CA PHE A 949 1.77 48.80 11.42
C PHE A 949 2.80 48.10 10.53
N LEU A 950 2.66 46.79 10.31
CA LEU A 950 3.54 46.04 9.42
C LEU A 950 3.44 46.56 7.98
N LEU A 951 2.22 46.85 7.52
CA LEU A 951 1.95 47.47 6.23
C LEU A 951 2.58 48.87 6.12
N PHE A 952 2.43 49.69 7.17
CA PHE A 952 3.06 51.00 7.29
C PHE A 952 4.59 50.92 7.26
N LEU A 953 5.20 49.92 7.90
CA LEU A 953 6.65 49.79 8.01
C LEU A 953 7.32 49.08 6.83
N THR A 954 6.66 48.12 6.20
CA THR A 954 7.29 47.21 5.23
C THR A 954 6.68 47.28 3.84
N GLY A 955 5.51 47.92 3.70
CA GLY A 955 4.73 47.98 2.47
C GLY A 955 3.81 46.78 2.24
N SER A 956 3.80 45.79 3.15
CA SER A 956 2.89 44.63 3.12
C SER A 956 2.46 44.24 4.54
N ASP A 957 1.28 43.66 4.69
CA ASP A 957 0.84 43.04 5.94
C ASP A 957 1.24 41.55 6.04
N ARG A 958 1.96 41.04 5.03
CA ARG A 958 2.48 39.66 4.95
C ARG A 958 3.94 39.60 5.39
N ILE A 959 4.35 38.44 5.91
CA ILE A 959 5.74 38.18 6.30
C ILE A 959 6.44 37.26 5.29
N PRO A 960 7.78 37.34 5.14
CA PRO A 960 8.52 36.38 4.35
C PRO A 960 8.32 34.94 4.82
N ILE A 961 8.52 33.97 3.93
CA ILE A 961 8.26 32.54 4.22
C ILE A 961 9.18 31.96 5.31
N HIS A 962 10.34 32.57 5.53
CA HIS A 962 11.25 32.23 6.64
C HIS A 962 10.75 32.73 8.00
N GLY A 963 9.57 33.36 8.05
CA GLY A 963 8.97 33.86 9.29
C GLY A 963 9.47 35.25 9.67
N MET A 964 9.02 35.72 10.85
CA MET A 964 9.39 37.03 11.38
C MET A 964 10.87 37.14 11.77
N GLU A 965 11.58 36.04 11.91
CA GLU A 965 13.02 36.04 12.17
C GLU A 965 13.82 36.74 11.06
N SER A 966 13.40 36.53 9.81
CA SER A 966 14.03 37.15 8.64
C SER A 966 13.70 38.65 8.49
N LEU A 967 12.65 39.13 9.16
CA LEU A 967 12.23 40.52 9.08
C LEU A 967 13.02 41.38 10.06
N ARG A 968 14.10 41.97 9.57
CA ARG A 968 14.91 42.91 10.35
C ARG A 968 14.34 44.32 10.26
N ILE A 969 13.72 44.79 11.35
CA ILE A 969 13.26 46.18 11.46
C ILE A 969 14.37 47.06 12.03
N ILE A 970 14.47 48.30 11.56
CA ILE A 970 15.45 49.27 12.04
C ILE A 970 14.71 50.43 12.70
N ILE A 971 14.95 50.70 13.98
CA ILE A 971 14.37 51.84 14.68
C ILE A 971 15.46 52.89 14.91
N GLN A 972 15.27 54.07 14.32
CA GLN A 972 16.24 55.14 14.32
C GLN A 972 15.71 56.37 15.07
N SER A 973 16.60 57.01 15.86
CA SER A 973 16.25 58.24 16.56
C SER A 973 16.36 59.46 15.65
N THR A 974 15.31 60.27 15.59
CA THR A 974 15.30 61.56 14.87
C THR A 974 15.54 62.73 15.84
N THR A 975 16.14 63.82 15.36
CA THR A 975 16.26 65.10 16.08
C THR A 975 14.98 65.95 16.08
N ALA A 976 13.92 65.45 15.45
CA ALA A 976 12.62 66.10 15.35
C ALA A 976 11.93 66.22 16.71
N GLU A 977 11.16 67.30 16.90
CA GLU A 977 10.39 67.54 18.11
C GLU A 977 9.24 66.52 18.30
N GLU A 978 8.76 66.36 19.53
CA GLU A 978 7.73 65.37 19.91
C GLU A 978 6.36 65.53 19.23
N HIS A 979 6.15 66.64 18.53
CA HIS A 979 4.90 66.89 17.82
C HIS A 979 4.84 66.21 16.45
N TYR A 980 5.98 65.76 15.90
CA TYR A 980 6.05 65.02 14.63
C TYR A 980 5.59 63.56 14.79
N LEU A 981 5.06 63.02 13.69
CA LEU A 981 4.69 61.60 13.59
C LEU A 981 5.94 60.75 13.33
N PRO A 982 5.95 59.47 13.75
CA PRO A 982 6.97 58.54 13.29
C PRO A 982 6.84 58.33 11.79
N VAL A 983 7.97 58.26 11.09
CA VAL A 983 8.03 58.12 9.62
C VAL A 983 8.65 56.76 9.28
N ALA A 984 8.02 56.04 8.36
CA ALA A 984 8.54 54.75 7.90
C ALA A 984 9.17 54.87 6.50
N HIS A 985 10.35 54.29 6.36
CA HIS A 985 11.03 54.05 5.09
C HIS A 985 10.91 52.56 4.77
N THR A 986 9.83 52.20 4.08
CA THR A 986 9.42 50.81 3.79
C THR A 986 10.44 50.01 2.96
N CYS A 987 11.27 50.69 2.16
CA CYS A 987 12.35 50.10 1.38
C CYS A 987 13.45 49.48 2.26
N TYR A 988 13.66 50.05 3.45
CA TYR A 988 14.69 49.63 4.40
C TYR A 988 14.12 49.02 5.69
N ASN A 989 12.79 48.85 5.76
CA ASN A 989 12.06 48.49 6.99
C ASN A 989 12.48 49.38 8.18
N LEU A 990 12.71 50.68 7.91
CA LEU A 990 13.26 51.63 8.87
C LEU A 990 12.15 52.53 9.41
N LEU A 991 12.09 52.67 10.72
CA LEU A 991 11.19 53.57 11.44
C LEU A 991 12.00 54.70 12.06
N ASP A 992 11.87 55.90 11.53
CA ASP A 992 12.36 57.13 12.15
C ASP A 992 11.37 57.58 13.21
N MET A 993 11.81 57.52 14.47
CA MET A 993 10.97 57.79 15.62
C MET A 993 11.53 58.98 16.43
N PRO A 994 10.71 60.02 16.68
CA PRO A 994 11.02 61.10 17.63
C PRO A 994 11.08 60.62 19.09
N ARG A 995 11.76 61.38 19.96
CA ARG A 995 11.89 61.05 21.38
C ARG A 995 10.63 61.40 22.18
N TYR A 996 9.64 60.53 22.17
CA TYR A 996 8.45 60.71 22.99
C TYR A 996 8.74 60.50 24.48
N GLN A 997 8.27 61.43 25.33
CA GLN A 997 8.45 61.38 26.79
C GLN A 997 7.43 60.48 27.51
N THR A 998 6.20 60.33 26.99
CA THR A 998 5.13 59.57 27.63
C THR A 998 4.52 58.51 26.71
N LYS A 999 3.98 57.45 27.34
CA LYS A 999 3.32 56.34 26.65
C LYS A 999 2.09 56.78 25.85
N GLU A 1000 1.32 57.73 26.40
CA GLU A 1000 0.09 58.23 25.78
C GLU A 1000 0.36 59.02 24.51
N ILE A 1001 1.42 59.84 24.50
CA ILE A 1001 1.85 60.59 23.32
C ILE A 1001 2.31 59.62 22.23
N LEU A 1002 3.19 58.66 22.58
CA LEU A 1002 3.66 57.65 21.64
C LEU A 1002 2.50 56.84 21.06
N ARG A 1003 1.59 56.34 21.90
CA ARG A 1003 0.40 55.60 21.46
C ARG A 1003 -0.45 56.41 20.48
N ARG A 1004 -0.76 57.66 20.82
CA ARG A 1004 -1.60 58.52 19.97
C ARG A 1004 -0.92 58.81 18.63
N ARG A 1005 0.38 59.13 18.64
CA ARG A 1005 1.15 59.46 17.43
C ARG A 1005 1.39 58.24 16.55
N LEU A 1006 1.75 57.10 17.14
CA LEU A 1006 1.92 55.85 16.41
C LEU A 1006 0.59 55.38 15.80
N THR A 1007 -0.51 55.48 16.55
CA THR A 1007 -1.85 55.16 16.03
C THR A 1007 -2.20 56.08 14.86
N GLN A 1008 -1.98 57.39 15.00
CA GLN A 1008 -2.25 58.35 13.94
C GLN A 1008 -1.40 58.10 12.68
N ALA A 1009 -0.12 57.75 12.84
CA ALA A 1009 0.77 57.43 11.71
C ALA A 1009 0.33 56.16 10.96
N VAL A 1010 -0.09 55.12 11.70
CA VAL A 1010 -0.56 53.86 11.12
C VAL A 1010 -1.93 54.01 10.44
N GLU A 1011 -2.81 54.87 10.95
CA GLU A 1011 -4.16 55.08 10.39
C GLU A 1011 -4.19 56.09 9.22
N GLN A 1012 -3.21 56.99 9.11
CA GLN A 1012 -3.15 58.04 8.08
C GLN A 1012 -2.10 57.79 6.98
N TYR A 1013 -1.69 56.53 6.77
CA TYR A 1013 -0.70 56.19 5.75
C TYR A 1013 -1.36 56.13 4.35
N GLU A 1014 -1.41 57.25 3.62
CA GLU A 1014 -1.69 57.23 2.19
C GLU A 1014 -0.39 57.40 1.40
N GLY A 1015 0.25 56.27 1.09
CA GLY A 1015 1.29 56.17 0.05
C GLY A 1015 2.67 56.74 0.38
N PHE A 1016 3.63 56.43 -0.51
CA PHE A 1016 5.05 56.86 -0.50
C PHE A 1016 5.27 58.36 -0.74
N SER A 1017 4.26 59.19 -0.48
CA SER A 1017 4.37 60.64 -0.59
C SER A 1017 4.91 61.23 0.71
N LEU A 1018 6.21 61.50 0.72
CA LEU A 1018 6.71 62.67 1.45
C LEU A 1018 5.91 63.88 0.93
N VAL A 1019 5.03 64.44 1.77
CA VAL A 1019 4.65 65.85 1.62
C VAL A 1019 5.72 66.70 2.26
#